data_AF-A0ABD2XMI9-F1
#
_entry.id   AF-A0ABD2XMI9-F1
#
_cell.length_a   1.000
_cell.length_b   1.000
_cell.length_c   1.000
_cell.angle_alpha   90.00
_cell.angle_beta   90.00
_cell.angle_gamma   90.00
#
_symmetry.space_group_name_H-M   'P 1'
#
loop_
_entity.id
_entity.type
_entity.pdbx_description
1 polymer ?
#
loop_
_entity_poly.entity_id
_entity_poly.type
_entity_poly.pdbx_seq_one_letter_code
_entity_poly.pdbx_strand_id
1 'polypeptide(L)'
;MSTNESANTAATAPETKDSSSGSTNATTAAASKDNNSPAGTSGTALTTTATTTTTANNPSAVPLTTQERELARTTEEEYAAGNYAAAAAALAQLEQLRPQDLKVTHNKILADYQCSTEPRKHDILKKSLNAICPLPASCQQATHGPNTAPSGFDGDEIERAVIRYNQAVILYHFKQYQAALQIVAGLFALNEPMEESFVHKICVLLVELHLALGRPDSALALVNYIENQFICTPDASKSALGEQGSNQKQDVSGKAAPKTIASVVASNNSVDKEKETKEAKKDCMDVATDVFKMKLLKYKLRIYYQTLQVNLCKKEWKTLVKLGMPINPCTIFLKANMEYLRKNYKKAMKLLDSLKINQVIPEFKACGESIPVLYYNNMASIHFAMGKTNLACFYLNAAIKENSKAMEKVENSNNSTNTPNKLYTIQKSKHCELMYGIGISLLHTEQPTKAFDCFIEASQQFHNSPRLWLRMAECCIMCHKPTNKADFDIPERRKDIVQKIVGENNNGVSKKFILATSLSKSCKYHPEGLSYAIPQPTLEYGMLCLKNALFLLPITERDEITLPSTSSLCEDGVKKSIMGQQQSTSLLGSFTTSSNSKLGNNSNSTPSNPNRSVASQSTIAENLNLKISILSASAYTALCLGDYVSSLNYAKSLLSIKKLPGAHALLGNLYAAECLIFLNRIQEASEYLKPELLQDVDTFVPIETEVLNPPKEDSFKEVNDNKSIKDRWYPTNVQTAKAILSYNLAVVYAVKGELEKSGQILKQVWTSKSPECDVPIHVIMLALYIELQLGHIEVARSLIKQHSCSTVTQQYQA
;
A
#
# COMPACT_ATOMS: atom_id res chain seq x y z
N MET A 1 -13.81 56.19 7.51
CA MET A 1 -13.57 56.18 6.06
C MET A 1 -14.08 54.84 5.54
N SER A 2 -15.39 54.63 5.38
CA SER A 2 -16.33 55.21 4.41
C SER A 2 -16.04 54.84 2.96
N THR A 3 -17.06 54.26 2.33
CA THR A 3 -17.31 53.92 0.91
C THR A 3 -16.86 52.50 0.48
N ASN A 4 -17.66 51.68 -0.22
CA ASN A 4 -19.07 51.75 -0.61
C ASN A 4 -19.51 50.36 -1.13
N GLU A 5 -20.77 50.00 -0.89
CA GLU A 5 -21.53 48.93 -1.55
C GLU A 5 -21.95 49.30 -2.98
N SER A 6 -22.29 48.27 -3.78
CA SER A 6 -23.32 48.16 -4.85
C SER A 6 -22.78 47.32 -6.02
N ALA A 7 -23.31 46.12 -6.35
CA ALA A 7 -24.64 45.70 -6.81
C ALA A 7 -24.78 45.68 -8.35
N ASN A 8 -25.51 44.66 -8.84
CA ASN A 8 -26.09 44.46 -10.19
C ASN A 8 -25.14 43.93 -11.30
N THR A 9 -25.53 43.02 -12.20
CA THR A 9 -26.88 42.58 -12.65
C THR A 9 -26.79 41.29 -13.46
N ALA A 10 -27.89 40.54 -13.49
CA ALA A 10 -28.19 39.43 -14.39
C ALA A 10 -28.25 39.86 -15.87
N ALA A 11 -27.96 38.93 -16.78
CA ALA A 11 -28.41 38.99 -18.17
C ALA A 11 -28.68 37.58 -18.70
N THR A 12 -29.94 37.35 -19.06
CA THR A 12 -30.53 36.20 -19.72
C THR A 12 -30.56 36.39 -21.25
N ALA A 13 -30.40 35.27 -21.97
CA ALA A 13 -30.91 34.98 -23.33
C ALA A 13 -30.26 35.74 -24.54
N PRO A 14 -30.34 35.25 -25.81
CA PRO A 14 -31.34 34.29 -26.32
C PRO A 14 -30.85 33.16 -27.25
N GLU A 15 -31.76 32.19 -27.42
CA GLU A 15 -31.87 31.31 -28.59
C GLU A 15 -32.14 32.13 -29.87
N THR A 16 -31.53 31.73 -30.99
CA THR A 16 -32.13 31.93 -32.31
C THR A 16 -31.93 30.68 -33.18
N LYS A 17 -33.08 30.17 -33.64
CA LYS A 17 -33.27 29.29 -34.79
C LYS A 17 -32.99 30.04 -36.09
N ASP A 18 -32.47 29.32 -37.08
CA ASP A 18 -32.88 29.35 -38.49
C ASP A 18 -32.24 28.11 -39.17
N SER A 19 -32.91 27.13 -39.77
CA SER A 19 -34.09 27.00 -40.64
C SER A 19 -33.75 26.94 -42.14
N SER A 20 -34.32 25.91 -42.80
CA SER A 20 -34.35 25.59 -44.25
C SER A 20 -33.05 25.02 -44.85
N SER A 21 -33.02 23.99 -45.70
CA SER A 21 -33.97 23.37 -46.65
C SER A 21 -33.41 21.95 -46.97
N GLY A 22 -34.10 20.93 -47.45
CA GLY A 22 -35.31 20.77 -48.23
C GLY A 22 -35.10 19.57 -49.19
N SER A 23 -36.19 18.92 -49.60
CA SER A 23 -36.29 17.79 -50.55
C SER A 23 -36.01 16.38 -49.97
N THR A 24 -37.02 15.54 -49.67
CA THR A 24 -38.01 14.82 -50.52
C THR A 24 -37.39 13.72 -51.39
N ASN A 25 -37.58 12.46 -51.00
CA ASN A 25 -38.54 11.59 -51.70
C ASN A 25 -38.66 10.22 -51.01
N ALA A 26 -39.91 9.89 -50.70
CA ALA A 26 -40.37 8.54 -50.40
C ALA A 26 -40.92 7.91 -51.68
N THR A 27 -40.71 6.60 -51.85
CA THR A 27 -41.68 5.65 -52.46
C THR A 27 -41.12 4.23 -52.24
N THR A 28 -41.68 3.47 -51.29
CA THR A 28 -42.72 2.42 -51.48
C THR A 28 -42.21 1.19 -52.22
N ALA A 29 -42.14 0.03 -51.54
CA ALA A 29 -43.13 -1.06 -51.60
C ALA A 29 -42.45 -2.28 -52.26
N ALA A 30 -42.73 -3.57 -52.00
CA ALA A 30 -43.65 -4.25 -51.11
C ALA A 30 -43.09 -5.67 -50.86
N ALA A 31 -43.65 -6.32 -49.84
CA ALA A 31 -43.36 -7.66 -49.37
C ALA A 31 -43.93 -8.80 -50.25
N SER A 32 -43.67 -10.04 -49.78
CA SER A 32 -44.30 -11.33 -50.12
C SER A 32 -43.62 -12.13 -51.25
N LYS A 33 -43.51 -13.45 -51.25
CA LYS A 33 -43.88 -14.55 -50.35
C LYS A 33 -43.31 -15.85 -50.95
N ASP A 34 -43.30 -16.91 -50.14
CA ASP A 34 -43.46 -18.33 -50.50
C ASP A 34 -42.29 -19.18 -51.09
N ASN A 35 -41.90 -20.18 -50.27
CA ASN A 35 -41.86 -21.62 -50.53
C ASN A 35 -41.37 -22.16 -51.87
N ASN A 36 -40.32 -22.99 -51.85
CA ASN A 36 -40.47 -24.46 -52.01
C ASN A 36 -39.11 -25.19 -52.02
N SER A 37 -39.02 -26.23 -51.20
CA SER A 37 -38.16 -27.39 -51.45
C SER A 37 -38.73 -28.22 -52.62
N PRO A 38 -37.93 -29.10 -53.24
CA PRO A 38 -38.15 -30.50 -52.89
C PRO A 38 -36.87 -31.35 -52.81
N ALA A 39 -36.99 -32.42 -52.03
CA ALA A 39 -36.12 -33.57 -52.00
C ALA A 39 -36.24 -34.40 -53.30
N GLY A 40 -35.14 -35.03 -53.70
CA GLY A 40 -35.09 -36.04 -54.76
C GLY A 40 -34.05 -37.09 -54.44
N THR A 41 -34.52 -38.28 -54.10
CA THR A 41 -33.77 -39.46 -53.66
C THR A 41 -33.57 -40.42 -54.83
N SER A 42 -32.33 -40.86 -55.08
CA SER A 42 -31.95 -42.12 -55.76
C SER A 42 -30.42 -42.22 -55.64
N GLY A 43 -29.76 -43.26 -55.16
CA GLY A 43 -30.07 -44.69 -55.18
C GLY A 43 -28.91 -45.40 -55.88
N THR A 44 -28.11 -46.15 -55.09
CA THR A 44 -27.19 -47.25 -55.47
C THR A 44 -25.94 -46.97 -56.34
N ALA A 45 -24.75 -47.18 -55.76
CA ALA A 45 -23.98 -48.42 -55.95
C ALA A 45 -22.69 -48.42 -55.09
N LEU A 46 -22.51 -49.50 -54.33
CA LEU A 46 -21.29 -49.84 -53.61
C LEU A 46 -20.16 -50.19 -54.58
N THR A 47 -18.93 -49.76 -54.30
CA THR A 47 -17.78 -50.66 -54.44
C THR A 47 -16.71 -50.32 -53.41
N THR A 48 -16.45 -51.32 -52.57
CA THR A 48 -15.43 -51.49 -51.56
C THR A 48 -14.00 -51.41 -52.11
N THR A 49 -13.11 -50.67 -51.44
CA THR A 49 -11.70 -51.06 -51.29
C THR A 49 -11.15 -50.63 -49.92
N ALA A 50 -10.94 -51.68 -49.11
CA ALA A 50 -9.95 -51.91 -48.06
C ALA A 50 -9.19 -50.73 -47.41
N THR A 51 -9.41 -50.67 -46.10
CA THR A 51 -8.52 -50.25 -45.02
C THR A 51 -7.07 -50.71 -45.19
N THR A 52 -6.13 -49.76 -45.09
CA THR A 52 -4.79 -49.98 -44.53
C THR A 52 -4.63 -49.07 -43.32
N THR A 53 -4.76 -49.68 -42.15
CA THR A 53 -4.23 -49.20 -40.87
C THR A 53 -2.71 -49.01 -40.99
N THR A 54 -2.24 -47.77 -40.94
CA THR A 54 -0.87 -47.45 -40.52
C THR A 54 -0.90 -46.72 -39.18
N THR A 55 -0.23 -47.37 -38.25
CA THR A 55 0.14 -46.99 -36.89
C THR A 55 0.64 -45.55 -36.74
N ALA A 56 0.28 -44.98 -35.59
CA ALA A 56 0.76 -43.72 -35.04
C ALA A 56 2.30 -43.60 -35.05
N ASN A 57 2.79 -42.43 -35.47
CA ASN A 57 4.16 -41.97 -35.21
C ASN A 57 4.12 -40.51 -34.73
N ASN A 58 4.82 -40.26 -33.63
CA ASN A 58 5.12 -38.97 -33.02
C ASN A 58 5.56 -37.89 -34.03
N PRO A 59 5.09 -36.63 -33.95
CA PRO A 59 5.57 -35.54 -34.80
C PRO A 59 6.75 -34.81 -34.13
N SER A 60 7.82 -35.54 -33.76
CA SER A 60 9.05 -34.90 -33.31
C SER A 60 10.20 -35.20 -34.27
N ALA A 61 10.79 -34.11 -34.78
CA ALA A 61 11.95 -34.02 -35.67
C ALA A 61 11.73 -34.24 -37.19
N VAL A 62 11.04 -33.30 -37.84
CA VAL A 62 11.36 -32.99 -39.25
C VAL A 62 12.74 -32.30 -39.27
N PRO A 63 13.74 -32.80 -40.02
CA PRO A 63 15.07 -32.19 -40.04
C PRO A 63 14.99 -30.76 -40.58
N LEU A 64 15.58 -29.82 -39.83
CA LEU A 64 15.69 -28.40 -40.21
C LEU A 64 16.42 -28.28 -41.55
N THR A 65 15.74 -27.72 -42.55
CA THR A 65 16.34 -27.39 -43.83
C THR A 65 17.37 -26.27 -43.65
N THR A 66 18.34 -26.20 -44.55
CA THR A 66 19.34 -25.11 -44.57
C THR A 66 18.66 -23.75 -44.75
N GLN A 67 17.58 -23.69 -45.54
CA GLN A 67 16.77 -22.49 -45.73
C GLN A 67 16.06 -22.03 -44.45
N GLU A 68 15.45 -22.93 -43.68
CA GLU A 68 14.82 -22.60 -42.39
C GLU A 68 15.84 -22.10 -41.37
N ARG A 69 17.04 -22.70 -41.33
CA ARG A 69 18.12 -22.28 -40.44
C ARG A 69 18.66 -20.89 -40.80
N GLU A 70 18.81 -20.61 -42.10
CA GLU A 70 19.23 -19.30 -42.57
C GLU A 70 18.18 -18.23 -42.26
N LEU A 71 16.90 -18.49 -42.54
CA LEU A 71 15.82 -17.55 -42.19
C LEU A 71 15.72 -17.29 -40.68
N ALA A 72 15.90 -18.31 -39.84
CA ALA A 72 15.92 -18.13 -38.39
C ALA A 72 17.13 -17.28 -37.94
N ARG A 73 18.30 -17.49 -38.54
CA ARG A 73 19.51 -16.70 -38.26
C ARG A 73 19.37 -15.25 -38.72
N THR A 74 18.90 -15.02 -39.93
CA THR A 74 18.60 -13.68 -40.45
C THR A 74 17.59 -12.97 -39.57
N THR A 75 16.55 -13.67 -39.11
CA THR A 75 15.57 -13.12 -38.16
C THR A 75 16.23 -12.67 -36.86
N GLU A 76 17.10 -13.50 -36.28
CA GLU A 76 17.82 -13.18 -35.05
C GLU A 76 18.74 -11.96 -35.23
N GLU A 77 19.52 -11.93 -36.31
CA GLU A 77 20.44 -10.83 -36.64
C GLU A 77 19.69 -9.51 -36.87
N GLU A 78 18.62 -9.52 -37.67
CA GLU A 78 17.79 -8.33 -37.94
C GLU A 78 17.03 -7.86 -36.69
N TYR A 79 16.53 -8.78 -35.87
CA TYR A 79 15.87 -8.43 -34.60
C TYR A 79 16.87 -7.84 -33.59
N ALA A 80 18.09 -8.38 -33.52
CA ALA A 80 19.17 -7.85 -32.69
C ALA A 80 19.65 -6.47 -33.17
N ALA A 81 19.65 -6.23 -34.48
CA ALA A 81 19.97 -4.93 -35.09
C ALA A 81 18.86 -3.88 -34.91
N GLY A 82 17.67 -4.27 -34.44
CA GLY A 82 16.50 -3.39 -34.28
C GLY A 82 15.68 -3.19 -35.55
N ASN A 83 15.97 -3.94 -36.62
CA ASN A 83 15.25 -3.92 -37.89
C ASN A 83 14.03 -4.85 -37.84
N TYR A 84 13.07 -4.52 -36.98
CA TYR A 84 11.92 -5.38 -36.68
C TYR A 84 11.05 -5.70 -37.92
N ALA A 85 11.00 -4.82 -38.93
CA ALA A 85 10.21 -5.03 -40.13
C ALA A 85 10.81 -6.12 -41.04
N ALA A 86 12.14 -6.15 -41.14
CA ALA A 86 12.86 -7.20 -41.85
C ALA A 86 12.75 -8.54 -41.11
N ALA A 87 12.86 -8.51 -39.77
CA ALA A 87 12.65 -9.69 -38.93
C ALA A 87 11.21 -10.25 -39.06
N ALA A 88 10.19 -9.39 -39.06
CA ALA A 88 8.79 -9.80 -39.25
C ALA A 88 8.55 -10.41 -40.64
N ALA A 89 9.16 -9.86 -41.69
CA ALA A 89 9.08 -10.41 -43.05
C ALA A 89 9.76 -11.79 -43.17
N ALA A 90 10.94 -11.96 -42.57
CA ALA A 90 11.62 -13.26 -42.50
C ALA A 90 10.82 -14.30 -41.70
N LEU A 91 10.19 -13.89 -40.58
CA LEU A 91 9.31 -14.74 -39.78
C LEU A 91 8.02 -15.13 -40.52
N ALA A 92 7.45 -14.25 -41.34
CA ALA A 92 6.30 -14.58 -42.17
C ALA A 92 6.62 -15.66 -43.22
N GLN A 93 7.83 -15.62 -43.80
CA GLN A 93 8.31 -16.69 -44.69
C GLN A 93 8.53 -18.01 -43.93
N LEU A 94 9.08 -17.92 -42.71
CA LEU A 94 9.30 -19.10 -41.86
C LEU A 94 7.98 -19.72 -41.37
N GLU A 95 6.95 -18.91 -41.10
CA GLU A 95 5.61 -19.37 -40.72
C GLU A 95 4.90 -20.09 -41.87
N GLN A 96 5.11 -19.68 -43.13
CA GLN A 96 4.61 -20.42 -44.29
C GLN A 96 5.24 -21.81 -44.43
N LEU A 97 6.52 -21.93 -44.08
CA LEU A 97 7.24 -23.20 -44.07
C LEU A 97 6.84 -24.07 -42.86
N ARG A 98 6.48 -23.45 -41.71
CA ARG A 98 6.09 -24.13 -40.46
C ARG A 98 4.86 -23.50 -39.80
N PRO A 99 3.64 -23.73 -40.32
CA PRO A 99 2.43 -23.09 -39.80
C PRO A 99 1.98 -23.59 -38.43
N GLN A 100 2.51 -24.73 -37.95
CA GLN A 100 2.18 -25.31 -36.64
C GLN A 100 3.24 -24.99 -35.55
N ASP A 101 4.30 -24.26 -35.90
CA ASP A 101 5.36 -23.91 -34.95
C ASP A 101 4.96 -22.68 -34.11
N LEU A 102 4.61 -22.92 -32.85
CA LEU A 102 4.20 -21.89 -31.91
C LEU A 102 5.31 -20.89 -31.60
N LYS A 103 6.60 -21.27 -31.71
CA LYS A 103 7.74 -20.37 -31.46
C LYS A 103 7.88 -19.36 -32.60
N VAL A 104 7.74 -19.82 -33.85
CA VAL A 104 7.75 -18.94 -35.03
C VAL A 104 6.59 -17.95 -34.97
N THR A 105 5.39 -18.44 -34.69
CA THR A 105 4.18 -17.61 -34.54
C THR A 105 4.33 -16.61 -33.39
N HIS A 106 4.88 -17.04 -32.25
CA HIS A 106 5.15 -16.16 -31.10
C HIS A 106 6.15 -15.05 -31.45
N ASN A 107 7.30 -15.40 -32.04
CA ASN A 107 8.35 -14.44 -32.39
C ASN A 107 7.84 -13.44 -33.42
N LYS A 108 7.00 -13.88 -34.37
CA LYS A 108 6.35 -13.00 -35.35
C LYS A 108 5.48 -11.95 -34.67
N ILE A 109 4.62 -12.36 -33.74
CA ILE A 109 3.80 -11.42 -32.96
C ILE A 109 4.64 -10.40 -32.20
N LEU A 110 5.79 -10.82 -31.65
CA LEU A 110 6.70 -9.90 -30.96
C LEU A 110 7.36 -8.92 -31.94
N ALA A 111 7.80 -9.37 -33.12
CA ALA A 111 8.36 -8.52 -34.16
C ALA A 111 7.32 -7.52 -34.70
N ASP A 112 6.11 -7.99 -35.01
CA ASP A 112 4.98 -7.15 -35.44
C ASP A 112 4.62 -6.10 -34.38
N TYR A 113 4.65 -6.49 -33.10
CA TYR A 113 4.41 -5.57 -31.99
C TYR A 113 5.47 -4.47 -31.88
N GLN A 114 6.75 -4.79 -32.14
CA GLN A 114 7.81 -3.79 -32.12
C GLN A 114 7.71 -2.84 -33.32
N CYS A 115 7.25 -3.30 -34.48
CA CYS A 115 6.98 -2.46 -35.65
C CYS A 115 5.70 -1.61 -35.51
N SER A 116 4.71 -2.09 -34.76
CA SER A 116 3.39 -1.47 -34.72
C SER A 116 3.41 -0.10 -34.05
N THR A 117 2.83 0.87 -34.76
CA THR A 117 2.54 2.23 -34.28
C THR A 117 1.11 2.41 -33.80
N GLU A 118 0.30 1.34 -33.80
CA GLU A 118 -1.11 1.42 -33.41
C GLU A 118 -1.28 1.77 -31.91
N PRO A 119 -2.29 2.59 -31.56
CA PRO A 119 -2.53 2.98 -30.17
C PRO A 119 -2.94 1.80 -29.28
N ARG A 120 -3.57 0.76 -29.85
CA ARG A 120 -4.05 -0.44 -29.14
C ARG A 120 -3.10 -1.63 -29.25
N LYS A 121 -1.86 -1.44 -29.71
CA LYS A 121 -0.91 -2.54 -29.94
C LYS A 121 -0.64 -3.41 -28.72
N HIS A 122 -0.71 -2.86 -27.50
CA HIS A 122 -0.52 -3.63 -26.26
C HIS A 122 -1.71 -4.56 -25.98
N ASP A 123 -2.94 -4.13 -26.29
CA ASP A 123 -4.14 -4.96 -26.18
C ASP A 123 -4.16 -6.05 -27.26
N ILE A 124 -3.73 -5.70 -28.48
CA ILE A 124 -3.56 -6.65 -29.59
C ILE A 124 -2.53 -7.70 -29.20
N LEU A 125 -1.35 -7.30 -28.71
CA LEU A 125 -0.32 -8.22 -28.22
C LEU A 125 -0.88 -9.16 -27.13
N LYS A 126 -1.62 -8.63 -26.15
CA LYS A 126 -2.25 -9.43 -25.09
C LYS A 126 -3.23 -10.46 -25.68
N LYS A 127 -4.09 -10.05 -26.61
CA LYS A 127 -5.07 -10.94 -27.26
C LYS A 127 -4.39 -11.99 -28.13
N SER A 128 -3.40 -11.61 -28.94
CA SER A 128 -2.68 -12.52 -29.84
C SER A 128 -1.90 -13.57 -29.06
N LEU A 129 -1.23 -13.21 -27.96
CA LEU A 129 -0.54 -14.19 -27.11
C LEU A 129 -1.52 -15.12 -26.40
N ASN A 130 -2.69 -14.63 -25.96
CA ASN A 130 -3.72 -15.47 -25.36
C ASN A 130 -4.37 -16.41 -26.39
N ALA A 131 -4.42 -16.03 -27.67
CA ALA A 131 -4.95 -16.88 -28.74
C ALA A 131 -4.02 -18.06 -29.06
N ILE A 132 -2.71 -17.85 -29.02
CA ILE A 132 -1.70 -18.91 -29.26
C ILE A 132 -1.53 -19.82 -28.05
N CYS A 133 -1.58 -19.26 -26.85
CA CYS A 133 -1.43 -20.01 -25.61
C CYS A 133 -2.48 -19.53 -24.61
N PRO A 134 -3.65 -20.17 -24.52
CA PRO A 134 -4.68 -19.77 -23.58
C PRO A 134 -4.15 -19.73 -22.15
N LEU A 135 -4.61 -18.73 -21.39
CA LEU A 135 -4.28 -18.60 -19.98
C LEU A 135 -4.81 -19.83 -19.21
N PRO A 136 -4.06 -20.34 -18.21
CA PRO A 136 -4.54 -21.41 -17.33
C PRO A 136 -5.92 -21.08 -16.75
N ALA A 137 -6.77 -22.08 -16.54
CA ALA A 137 -8.13 -21.89 -16.02
C ALA A 137 -8.15 -21.12 -14.68
N SER A 138 -7.10 -21.26 -13.87
CA SER A 138 -6.90 -20.52 -12.60
C SER A 138 -6.72 -19.01 -12.77
N CYS A 139 -6.36 -18.54 -13.97
CA CYS A 139 -6.15 -17.13 -14.30
C CYS A 139 -7.37 -16.48 -14.98
N GLN A 140 -8.39 -17.26 -15.35
CA GLN A 140 -9.59 -16.76 -16.02
C GLN A 140 -10.64 -16.31 -14.99
N GLN A 141 -11.32 -15.18 -15.26
CA GLN A 141 -12.41 -14.73 -14.41
C GLN A 141 -13.56 -15.74 -14.47
N ALA A 142 -14.02 -16.21 -13.31
CA ALA A 142 -15.07 -17.22 -13.16
C ALA A 142 -16.34 -16.84 -13.93
N THR A 143 -16.50 -17.40 -15.12
CA THR A 143 -17.71 -17.26 -15.96
C THR A 143 -18.27 -18.62 -16.40
N HIS A 144 -17.61 -19.73 -16.05
CA HIS A 144 -18.12 -21.08 -16.30
C HIS A 144 -18.02 -21.95 -15.03
N GLY A 145 -19.02 -22.82 -14.86
CA GLY A 145 -19.37 -23.52 -13.62
C GLY A 145 -18.33 -24.51 -13.06
N PRO A 146 -18.63 -25.16 -11.92
CA PRO A 146 -17.62 -25.72 -10.99
C PRO A 146 -16.93 -27.03 -11.42
N ASN A 147 -17.07 -27.49 -12.66
CA ASN A 147 -16.66 -28.84 -13.05
C ASN A 147 -15.71 -28.85 -14.25
N THR A 148 -14.48 -28.38 -14.05
CA THR A 148 -13.31 -28.87 -14.79
C THR A 148 -12.15 -28.94 -13.81
N ALA A 149 -11.67 -30.16 -13.54
CA ALA A 149 -10.47 -30.37 -12.74
C ALA A 149 -9.28 -29.61 -13.37
N PRO A 150 -8.37 -29.04 -12.56
CA PRO A 150 -7.17 -28.42 -13.09
C PRO A 150 -6.33 -29.52 -13.74
N SER A 151 -6.25 -29.53 -15.07
CA SER A 151 -5.24 -30.33 -15.76
C SER A 151 -3.87 -29.81 -15.29
N GLY A 152 -3.12 -30.67 -14.61
CA GLY A 152 -1.75 -30.39 -14.18
C GLY A 152 -0.86 -29.97 -15.34
N PHE A 153 0.22 -29.28 -14.99
CA PHE A 153 1.25 -28.83 -15.92
C PHE A 153 1.85 -30.07 -16.64
N ASP A 154 1.80 -30.10 -17.99
CA ASP A 154 2.15 -31.27 -18.82
C ASP A 154 3.48 -31.03 -19.57
N GLY A 155 4.17 -32.09 -20.00
CA GLY A 155 5.55 -32.04 -20.54
C GLY A 155 5.77 -31.11 -21.77
N ASP A 156 4.69 -30.78 -22.50
CA ASP A 156 4.68 -29.79 -23.59
C ASP A 156 4.89 -28.33 -23.15
N GLU A 157 4.89 -28.04 -21.83
CA GLU A 157 4.84 -26.67 -21.33
C GLU A 157 6.18 -25.95 -21.27
N ILE A 158 7.32 -26.65 -21.37
CA ILE A 158 8.64 -26.00 -21.46
C ILE A 158 8.78 -25.26 -22.79
N GLU A 159 8.28 -25.86 -23.87
CA GLU A 159 8.26 -25.20 -25.17
C GLU A 159 7.41 -23.92 -25.16
N ARG A 160 6.44 -23.86 -24.24
CA ARG A 160 5.55 -22.71 -24.01
C ARG A 160 6.02 -21.81 -22.86
N ALA A 161 7.11 -22.13 -22.16
CA ALA A 161 7.54 -21.41 -20.97
C ALA A 161 7.88 -19.94 -21.26
N VAL A 162 8.56 -19.68 -22.38
CA VAL A 162 8.89 -18.32 -22.85
C VAL A 162 7.62 -17.53 -23.18
N ILE A 163 6.64 -18.18 -23.83
CA ILE A 163 5.35 -17.57 -24.16
C ILE A 163 4.61 -17.18 -22.88
N ARG A 164 4.52 -18.11 -21.92
CA ARG A 164 3.89 -17.90 -20.60
C ARG A 164 4.60 -16.80 -19.81
N TYR A 165 5.93 -16.76 -19.83
CA TYR A 165 6.70 -15.69 -19.20
C TYR A 165 6.37 -14.32 -19.82
N ASN A 166 6.35 -14.23 -21.15
CA ASN A 166 6.00 -12.99 -21.84
C ASN A 166 4.55 -12.55 -21.58
N GLN A 167 3.61 -13.49 -21.46
CA GLN A 167 2.24 -13.20 -21.00
C GLN A 167 2.23 -12.63 -19.58
N ALA A 168 3.00 -13.21 -18.66
CA ALA A 168 3.11 -12.70 -17.29
C ALA A 168 3.70 -11.28 -17.24
N VAL A 169 4.73 -10.99 -18.05
CA VAL A 169 5.32 -9.65 -18.16
C VAL A 169 4.29 -8.63 -18.65
N ILE A 170 3.46 -8.99 -19.63
CA ILE A 170 2.38 -8.11 -20.10
C ILE A 170 1.35 -7.90 -18.99
N LEU A 171 0.88 -8.97 -18.36
CA LEU A 171 -0.08 -8.88 -17.24
C LEU A 171 0.46 -8.01 -16.09
N TYR A 172 1.75 -8.09 -15.79
CA TYR A 172 2.43 -7.24 -14.82
C TYR A 172 2.30 -5.75 -15.19
N HIS A 173 2.60 -5.37 -16.43
CA HIS A 173 2.47 -3.98 -16.88
C HIS A 173 1.02 -3.48 -16.94
N PHE A 174 0.05 -4.39 -17.15
CA PHE A 174 -1.38 -4.12 -17.05
C PHE A 174 -1.90 -4.10 -15.59
N LYS A 175 -1.01 -4.17 -14.59
CA LYS A 175 -1.33 -4.23 -13.14
C LYS A 175 -2.19 -5.44 -12.73
N GLN A 176 -2.26 -6.48 -13.55
CA GLN A 176 -2.94 -7.74 -13.25
C GLN A 176 -1.99 -8.69 -12.50
N TYR A 177 -1.48 -8.22 -11.35
CA TYR A 177 -0.39 -8.88 -10.62
C TYR A 177 -0.75 -10.30 -10.15
N GLN A 178 -2.00 -10.53 -9.75
CA GLN A 178 -2.42 -11.86 -9.28
C GLN A 178 -2.42 -12.90 -10.42
N ALA A 179 -2.89 -12.53 -11.61
CA ALA A 179 -2.86 -13.41 -12.78
C ALA A 179 -1.42 -13.66 -13.25
N ALA A 180 -0.57 -12.62 -13.23
CA ALA A 180 0.86 -12.77 -13.53
C ALA A 180 1.57 -13.70 -12.52
N LEU A 181 1.26 -13.57 -11.22
CA LEU A 181 1.83 -14.41 -10.16
C LEU A 181 1.51 -15.89 -10.37
N GLN A 182 0.26 -16.23 -10.73
CA GLN A 182 -0.13 -17.62 -11.00
C GLN A 182 0.69 -18.26 -12.12
N ILE A 183 0.94 -17.51 -13.21
CA ILE A 183 1.75 -17.98 -14.33
C ILE A 183 3.22 -18.17 -13.91
N VAL A 184 3.82 -17.16 -13.27
CA VAL A 184 5.25 -17.19 -12.90
C VAL A 184 5.52 -18.23 -11.82
N ALA A 185 4.63 -18.40 -10.85
CA ALA A 185 4.73 -19.45 -9.85
C ALA A 185 4.64 -20.85 -10.48
N GLY A 186 3.76 -21.04 -11.47
CA GLY A 186 3.70 -22.27 -12.27
C GLY A 186 5.00 -22.55 -13.01
N LEU A 187 5.58 -21.54 -13.66
CA LEU A 187 6.87 -21.66 -14.35
C LEU A 187 8.03 -21.99 -13.39
N PHE A 188 8.05 -21.38 -12.21
CA PHE A 188 9.05 -21.64 -11.19
C PHE A 188 8.93 -23.06 -10.61
N ALA A 189 7.71 -23.62 -10.61
CA ALA A 189 7.44 -24.97 -10.11
C ALA A 189 7.81 -26.10 -11.08
N LEU A 190 8.23 -25.78 -12.31
CA LEU A 190 8.66 -26.78 -13.30
C LEU A 190 9.99 -27.42 -12.84
N ASN A 191 10.01 -28.75 -12.77
CA ASN A 191 11.17 -29.53 -12.29
C ASN A 191 12.23 -29.83 -13.37
N GLU A 192 12.06 -29.32 -14.58
CA GLU A 192 12.92 -29.60 -15.73
C GLU A 192 14.00 -28.52 -15.95
N PRO A 193 15.19 -28.89 -16.46
CA PRO A 193 16.30 -27.96 -16.61
C PRO A 193 16.00 -26.90 -17.67
N MET A 194 15.99 -25.63 -17.26
CA MET A 194 15.88 -24.45 -18.12
C MET A 194 17.21 -23.70 -18.19
N GLU A 195 17.36 -22.80 -19.17
CA GLU A 195 18.52 -21.91 -19.25
C GLU A 195 18.63 -21.02 -18.00
N GLU A 196 19.81 -20.96 -17.38
CA GLU A 196 20.05 -20.22 -16.13
C GLU A 196 19.65 -18.75 -16.23
N SER A 197 19.96 -18.09 -17.35
CA SER A 197 19.61 -16.68 -17.60
C SER A 197 18.10 -16.43 -17.61
N PHE A 198 17.32 -17.43 -18.03
CA PHE A 198 15.86 -17.40 -18.07
C PHE A 198 15.27 -17.65 -16.67
N VAL A 199 15.83 -18.60 -15.92
CA VAL A 199 15.44 -18.84 -14.52
C VAL A 199 15.67 -17.59 -13.67
N HIS A 200 16.80 -16.90 -13.84
CA HIS A 200 17.07 -15.61 -13.19
C HIS A 200 15.99 -14.56 -13.48
N LYS A 201 15.46 -14.51 -14.70
CA LYS A 201 14.36 -13.60 -15.09
C LYS A 201 13.03 -13.98 -14.41
N ILE A 202 12.69 -15.27 -14.37
CA ILE A 202 11.51 -15.80 -13.66
C ILE A 202 11.59 -15.43 -12.18
N CYS A 203 12.72 -15.71 -11.53
CA CYS A 203 12.97 -15.41 -10.11
C CYS A 203 12.79 -13.92 -9.78
N VAL A 204 13.40 -13.04 -10.59
CA VAL A 204 13.29 -11.58 -10.37
C VAL A 204 11.87 -11.08 -10.57
N LEU A 205 11.16 -11.56 -11.59
CA LEU A 205 9.76 -11.19 -11.82
C LEU A 205 8.87 -11.68 -10.67
N LEU A 206 9.12 -12.88 -10.16
CA LEU A 206 8.40 -13.44 -9.01
C LEU A 206 8.59 -12.59 -7.75
N VAL A 207 9.84 -12.17 -7.46
CA VAL A 207 10.14 -11.23 -6.36
C VAL A 207 9.39 -9.91 -6.54
N GLU A 208 9.41 -9.31 -7.73
CA GLU A 208 8.69 -8.06 -8.01
C GLU A 208 7.18 -8.21 -7.87
N LEU A 209 6.60 -9.33 -8.29
CA LEU A 209 5.17 -9.61 -8.14
C LEU A 209 4.75 -9.72 -6.67
N HIS A 210 5.55 -10.37 -5.83
CA HIS A 210 5.31 -10.40 -4.38
C HIS A 210 5.39 -8.99 -3.76
N LEU A 211 6.35 -8.16 -4.19
CA LEU A 211 6.45 -6.77 -3.74
C LEU A 211 5.26 -5.92 -4.20
N ALA A 212 4.83 -6.07 -5.46
CA ALA A 212 3.68 -5.35 -6.01
C ALA A 212 2.35 -5.73 -5.33
N LEU A 213 2.24 -6.96 -4.82
CA LEU A 213 1.10 -7.46 -4.04
C LEU A 213 1.20 -7.15 -2.53
N GLY A 214 2.23 -6.41 -2.10
CA GLY A 214 2.40 -6.02 -0.69
C GLY A 214 2.78 -7.17 0.23
N ARG A 215 3.52 -8.18 -0.29
CA ARG A 215 3.98 -9.36 0.47
C ARG A 215 5.52 -9.39 0.60
N PRO A 216 6.12 -8.43 1.33
CA PRO A 216 7.58 -8.29 1.41
C PRO A 216 8.27 -9.48 2.11
N ASP A 217 7.63 -10.12 3.10
CA ASP A 217 8.22 -11.27 3.81
C ASP A 217 8.34 -12.51 2.91
N SER A 218 7.34 -12.78 2.07
CA SER A 218 7.40 -13.83 1.05
C SER A 218 8.48 -13.52 0.00
N ALA A 219 8.60 -12.25 -0.41
CA ALA A 219 9.66 -11.81 -1.30
C ALA A 219 11.05 -12.01 -0.68
N LEU A 220 11.21 -11.76 0.63
CA LEU A 220 12.47 -11.97 1.35
C LEU A 220 12.86 -13.45 1.37
N ALA A 221 11.92 -14.34 1.69
CA ALA A 221 12.14 -15.78 1.69
C ALA A 221 12.59 -16.27 0.31
N LEU A 222 11.96 -15.77 -0.75
CA LEU A 222 12.33 -16.07 -2.12
C LEU A 222 13.73 -15.55 -2.48
N VAL A 223 14.07 -14.31 -2.10
CA VAL A 223 15.42 -13.76 -2.32
C VAL A 223 16.48 -14.62 -1.63
N ASN A 224 16.25 -15.01 -0.37
CA ASN A 224 17.19 -15.88 0.35
C ASN A 224 17.32 -17.28 -0.30
N TYR A 225 16.21 -17.83 -0.82
CA TYR A 225 16.24 -19.08 -1.58
C TYR A 225 17.09 -18.93 -2.86
N ILE A 226 16.88 -17.86 -3.62
CA ILE A 226 17.64 -17.59 -4.85
C ILE A 226 19.13 -17.41 -4.53
N GLU A 227 19.48 -16.68 -3.46
CA GLU A 227 20.86 -16.53 -3.02
C GLU A 227 21.52 -17.88 -2.71
N ASN A 228 20.81 -18.77 -2.02
CA ASN A 228 21.34 -20.10 -1.66
C ASN A 228 21.48 -21.04 -2.86
N GLN A 229 20.59 -20.95 -3.85
CA GLN A 229 20.61 -21.83 -5.03
C GLN A 229 21.60 -21.37 -6.10
N PHE A 230 21.70 -20.05 -6.33
CA PHE A 230 22.42 -19.50 -7.48
C PHE A 230 23.70 -18.72 -7.12
N ILE A 231 23.96 -18.44 -5.83
CA ILE A 231 25.07 -17.53 -5.41
C ILE A 231 26.03 -18.19 -4.39
N CYS A 232 25.94 -19.49 -4.12
CA CYS A 232 26.82 -20.18 -3.17
C CYS A 232 28.31 -19.81 -3.38
N THR A 233 28.91 -19.20 -2.36
CA THR A 233 30.33 -18.82 -2.35
C THR A 233 31.24 -20.03 -2.06
N PRO A 234 32.46 -20.12 -2.63
CA PRO A 234 33.40 -21.24 -2.43
C PRO A 234 33.92 -21.45 -0.99
N ASP A 235 33.56 -20.58 -0.05
CA ASP A 235 34.07 -20.62 1.33
C ASP A 235 33.42 -21.71 2.20
N ALA A 236 32.40 -22.43 1.73
CA ALA A 236 31.81 -23.57 2.43
C ALA A 236 32.53 -24.91 2.17
N SER A 237 33.46 -24.97 1.21
CA SER A 237 34.20 -26.18 0.82
C SER A 237 35.55 -26.37 1.52
N LYS A 238 35.88 -25.56 2.53
CA LYS A 238 37.06 -25.76 3.40
C LYS A 238 36.65 -26.07 4.84
N SER A 239 35.80 -27.07 5.02
CA SER A 239 35.53 -27.68 6.34
C SER A 239 34.97 -29.10 6.20
N ALA A 240 35.53 -29.90 5.31
CA ALA A 240 35.34 -31.34 5.30
C ALA A 240 36.38 -31.93 4.35
N LEU A 241 37.57 -32.22 4.87
CA LEU A 241 38.54 -33.24 4.44
C LEU A 241 39.78 -33.00 5.29
N GLY A 242 40.01 -33.89 6.25
CA GLY A 242 41.17 -33.82 7.13
C GLY A 242 42.42 -34.33 6.44
N GLU A 243 43.55 -33.71 6.73
CA GLU A 243 44.86 -34.36 6.64
C GLU A 243 45.70 -33.97 7.85
N GLN A 244 46.28 -34.99 8.46
CA GLN A 244 47.19 -34.93 9.60
C GLN A 244 48.60 -34.55 9.12
N GLY A 245 49.22 -33.60 9.85
CA GLY A 245 50.62 -33.66 10.27
C GLY A 245 51.74 -33.38 9.26
N SER A 246 52.43 -32.26 9.41
CA SER A 246 53.80 -32.23 9.98
C SER A 246 54.34 -30.80 10.11
N ASN A 247 55.12 -30.60 11.19
CA ASN A 247 55.71 -29.35 11.67
C ASN A 247 56.79 -28.77 10.74
N GLN A 248 56.90 -27.43 10.66
CA GLN A 248 58.08 -26.69 11.17
C GLN A 248 57.86 -25.16 11.17
N LYS A 249 58.51 -24.53 12.16
CA LYS A 249 58.46 -23.11 12.60
C LYS A 249 59.16 -22.15 11.62
N GLN A 250 58.71 -20.90 11.52
CA GLN A 250 59.44 -19.71 12.01
C GLN A 250 58.75 -18.37 11.68
N ASP A 251 58.45 -17.64 12.76
CA ASP A 251 58.57 -16.21 13.07
C ASP A 251 58.64 -15.06 12.02
N VAL A 252 58.09 -13.95 12.52
CA VAL A 252 58.45 -12.51 12.32
C VAL A 252 57.56 -11.66 11.39
N SER A 253 56.67 -10.92 12.06
CA SER A 253 56.37 -9.47 11.98
C SER A 253 56.39 -8.71 10.65
N GLY A 254 55.42 -7.81 10.45
CA GLY A 254 55.67 -6.62 9.60
C GLY A 254 54.44 -5.88 9.09
N LYS A 255 54.24 -4.68 9.61
CA LYS A 255 53.22 -3.68 9.29
C LYS A 255 53.15 -3.25 7.80
N ALA A 256 52.00 -2.64 7.49
CA ALA A 256 51.78 -1.43 6.67
C ALA A 256 51.39 -1.58 5.18
N ALA A 257 50.24 -0.97 4.86
CA ALA A 257 49.87 -0.42 3.56
C ALA A 257 50.58 0.94 3.34
N PRO A 258 50.30 1.77 2.30
CA PRO A 258 49.73 1.56 0.96
C PRO A 258 50.54 2.29 -0.16
N LYS A 259 50.12 2.16 -1.45
CA LYS A 259 49.99 3.22 -2.50
C LYS A 259 50.51 2.84 -3.91
N THR A 260 49.55 2.73 -4.84
CA THR A 260 49.33 3.53 -6.08
C THR A 260 50.46 3.96 -7.05
N ILE A 261 50.18 3.74 -8.37
CA ILE A 261 50.42 4.54 -9.61
C ILE A 261 51.49 4.08 -10.64
N ALA A 262 51.01 3.95 -11.91
CA ALA A 262 51.64 4.10 -13.25
C ALA A 262 52.70 3.07 -13.70
N SER A 263 52.59 2.35 -14.83
CA SER A 263 52.43 2.71 -16.27
C SER A 263 53.74 2.44 -17.04
N VAL A 264 53.59 1.90 -18.26
CA VAL A 264 54.48 2.00 -19.45
C VAL A 264 55.14 0.70 -19.97
N VAL A 265 54.47 0.11 -20.98
CA VAL A 265 54.90 -0.23 -22.36
C VAL A 265 56.00 -1.28 -22.66
N ALA A 266 55.61 -2.18 -23.59
CA ALA A 266 56.34 -2.80 -24.71
C ALA A 266 56.84 -4.27 -24.61
N SER A 267 56.13 -5.10 -25.40
CA SER A 267 56.64 -5.94 -26.50
C SER A 267 56.74 -7.46 -26.32
N ASN A 268 55.87 -8.11 -27.10
CA ASN A 268 56.04 -9.31 -27.92
C ASN A 268 56.37 -10.66 -27.25
N ASN A 269 55.41 -11.59 -27.26
CA ASN A 269 55.37 -12.63 -28.29
C ASN A 269 54.11 -13.50 -28.20
N SER A 270 53.72 -13.97 -29.37
CA SER A 270 52.60 -14.86 -29.69
C SER A 270 52.66 -16.24 -29.04
N VAL A 271 51.46 -16.77 -28.77
CA VAL A 271 50.98 -18.17 -28.88
C VAL A 271 50.18 -18.55 -27.62
N ASP A 272 48.84 -18.56 -27.74
CA ASP A 272 47.91 -19.53 -27.12
C ASP A 272 46.43 -19.05 -27.23
N LYS A 273 45.84 -19.24 -28.42
CA LYS A 273 44.43 -18.88 -28.70
C LYS A 273 43.38 -19.83 -28.10
N GLU A 274 43.76 -20.77 -27.24
CA GLU A 274 42.83 -21.75 -26.62
C GLU A 274 42.62 -21.56 -25.10
N LYS A 275 43.39 -20.68 -24.44
CA LYS A 275 43.17 -20.31 -23.02
C LYS A 275 42.28 -19.07 -22.84
N GLU A 276 42.36 -18.09 -23.75
CA GLU A 276 41.56 -16.86 -23.67
C GLU A 276 40.04 -17.11 -23.77
N THR A 277 39.58 -18.16 -24.45
CA THR A 277 38.13 -18.49 -24.52
C THR A 277 37.59 -19.23 -23.30
N LYS A 278 38.44 -19.83 -22.46
CA LYS A 278 38.05 -20.45 -21.18
C LYS A 278 38.19 -19.48 -20.01
N GLU A 279 39.21 -18.63 -20.00
CA GLU A 279 39.35 -17.55 -19.03
C GLU A 279 38.30 -16.45 -19.27
N ALA A 280 38.05 -16.02 -20.52
CA ALA A 280 36.97 -15.08 -20.80
C ALA A 280 35.56 -15.64 -20.51
N LYS A 281 35.34 -16.96 -20.65
CA LYS A 281 34.07 -17.60 -20.23
C LYS A 281 33.94 -17.69 -18.71
N LYS A 282 35.04 -17.87 -17.97
CA LYS A 282 35.07 -17.91 -16.50
C LYS A 282 34.94 -16.52 -15.88
N ASP A 283 35.63 -15.53 -16.44
CA ASP A 283 35.53 -14.12 -16.04
C ASP A 283 34.17 -13.52 -16.43
N CYS A 284 33.60 -13.90 -17.58
CA CYS A 284 32.24 -13.48 -17.98
C CYS A 284 31.15 -14.12 -17.09
N MET A 285 31.32 -15.39 -16.68
CA MET A 285 30.45 -16.02 -15.68
C MET A 285 30.51 -15.31 -14.33
N ASP A 286 31.69 -14.92 -13.86
CA ASP A 286 31.87 -14.21 -12.58
C ASP A 286 31.22 -12.82 -12.64
N VAL A 287 31.42 -12.08 -13.73
CA VAL A 287 30.78 -10.77 -13.96
C VAL A 287 29.25 -10.86 -14.07
N ALA A 288 28.71 -11.85 -14.80
CA ALA A 288 27.27 -12.04 -14.92
C ALA A 288 26.61 -12.42 -13.58
N THR A 289 27.30 -13.27 -12.81
CA THR A 289 26.89 -13.67 -11.46
C THR A 289 26.91 -12.48 -10.50
N ASP A 290 27.95 -11.64 -10.58
CA ASP A 290 28.05 -10.41 -9.78
C ASP A 290 26.97 -9.39 -10.13
N VAL A 291 26.64 -9.22 -11.42
CA VAL A 291 25.53 -8.35 -11.86
C VAL A 291 24.19 -8.85 -11.33
N PHE A 292 23.96 -10.17 -11.36
CA PHE A 292 22.74 -10.77 -10.80
C PHE A 292 22.66 -10.61 -9.28
N LYS A 293 23.77 -10.85 -8.58
CA LYS A 293 23.92 -10.64 -7.13
C LYS A 293 23.68 -9.19 -6.74
N MET A 294 24.22 -8.22 -7.48
CA MET A 294 23.93 -6.79 -7.28
C MET A 294 22.43 -6.49 -7.42
N LYS A 295 21.76 -7.13 -8.38
CA LYS A 295 20.31 -6.95 -8.61
C LYS A 295 19.51 -7.51 -7.44
N LEU A 296 19.84 -8.69 -6.95
CA LEU A 296 19.19 -9.30 -5.78
C LEU A 296 19.40 -8.48 -4.51
N LEU A 297 20.61 -7.95 -4.27
CA LEU A 297 20.87 -7.06 -3.14
C LEU A 297 20.02 -5.78 -3.19
N LYS A 298 19.76 -5.21 -4.37
CA LYS A 298 18.84 -4.07 -4.52
C LYS A 298 17.41 -4.44 -4.15
N TYR A 299 16.94 -5.63 -4.54
CA TYR A 299 15.65 -6.15 -4.11
C TYR A 299 15.57 -6.36 -2.60
N LYS A 300 16.61 -6.95 -2.02
CA LYS A 300 16.75 -7.16 -0.58
C LYS A 300 16.70 -5.84 0.20
N LEU A 301 17.40 -4.81 -0.27
CA LEU A 301 17.31 -3.45 0.29
C LEU A 301 15.90 -2.87 0.19
N ARG A 302 15.22 -2.99 -0.97
CA ARG A 302 13.82 -2.55 -1.12
C ARG A 302 12.90 -3.23 -0.11
N ILE A 303 13.05 -4.54 0.07
CA ILE A 303 12.30 -5.32 1.05
C ILE A 303 12.56 -4.82 2.47
N TYR A 304 13.83 -4.65 2.85
CA TYR A 304 14.17 -4.14 4.18
C TYR A 304 13.71 -2.70 4.43
N TYR A 305 13.62 -1.87 3.39
CA TYR A 305 13.00 -0.55 3.50
C TYR A 305 11.49 -0.65 3.78
N GLN A 306 10.79 -1.57 3.11
CA GLN A 306 9.36 -1.79 3.34
C GLN A 306 9.06 -2.42 4.70
N THR A 307 9.95 -3.27 5.22
CA THR A 307 9.81 -3.89 6.56
C THR A 307 10.50 -3.08 7.67
N LEU A 308 10.99 -1.88 7.38
CA LEU A 308 11.63 -0.96 8.34
C LEU A 308 12.86 -1.53 9.09
N GLN A 309 13.62 -2.45 8.47
CA GLN A 309 14.78 -3.11 9.07
C GLN A 309 16.10 -2.35 8.82
N VAL A 310 16.28 -1.22 9.51
CA VAL A 310 17.37 -0.24 9.26
C VAL A 310 18.78 -0.83 9.43
N ASN A 311 19.00 -1.72 10.40
CA ASN A 311 20.32 -2.32 10.66
C ASN A 311 20.76 -3.25 9.52
N LEU A 312 19.82 -4.06 9.01
CA LEU A 312 20.05 -4.95 7.88
C LEU A 312 20.26 -4.16 6.59
N CYS A 313 19.50 -3.06 6.37
CA CYS A 313 19.76 -2.13 5.28
C CYS A 313 21.22 -1.64 5.27
N LYS A 314 21.75 -1.25 6.43
CA LYS A 314 23.14 -0.78 6.54
C LYS A 314 24.16 -1.88 6.23
N LYS A 315 23.90 -3.12 6.67
CA LYS A 315 24.75 -4.28 6.40
C LYS A 315 24.80 -4.57 4.90
N GLU A 316 23.64 -4.73 4.27
CA GLU A 316 23.55 -5.04 2.84
C GLU A 316 24.05 -3.89 1.96
N TRP A 317 23.84 -2.64 2.37
CA TRP A 317 24.40 -1.48 1.69
C TRP A 317 25.94 -1.53 1.63
N LYS A 318 26.60 -1.94 2.72
CA LYS A 318 28.07 -2.11 2.73
C LYS A 318 28.50 -3.22 1.78
N THR A 319 27.77 -4.33 1.74
CA THR A 319 28.04 -5.43 0.80
C THR A 319 27.91 -4.95 -0.65
N LEU A 320 26.86 -4.19 -0.94
CA LEU A 320 26.62 -3.62 -2.26
C LEU A 320 27.72 -2.64 -2.69
N VAL A 321 28.22 -1.80 -1.77
CA VAL A 321 29.36 -0.91 -2.06
C VAL A 321 30.66 -1.67 -2.31
N LYS A 322 30.91 -2.78 -1.58
CA LYS A 322 32.11 -3.62 -1.79
C LYS A 322 32.16 -4.24 -3.18
N LEU A 323 31.01 -4.57 -3.75
CA LEU A 323 30.87 -5.14 -5.09
C LEU A 323 31.02 -4.10 -6.22
N GLY A 324 31.50 -2.89 -5.93
CA GLY A 324 31.82 -1.91 -6.98
C GLY A 324 30.59 -1.27 -7.64
N MET A 325 29.52 -1.02 -6.88
CA MET A 325 28.27 -0.47 -7.41
C MET A 325 28.45 0.87 -8.16
N PRO A 326 27.94 1.00 -9.40
CA PRO A 326 27.99 2.26 -10.14
C PRO A 326 27.06 3.31 -9.52
N ILE A 327 27.52 4.57 -9.45
CA ILE A 327 26.70 5.70 -9.00
C ILE A 327 25.72 6.05 -10.11
N ASN A 328 24.45 5.70 -9.91
CA ASN A 328 23.34 6.05 -10.80
C ASN A 328 22.13 6.57 -9.98
N PRO A 329 21.10 7.14 -10.62
CA PRO A 329 19.94 7.68 -9.92
C PRO A 329 19.29 6.68 -8.95
N CYS A 330 19.14 5.41 -9.34
CA CYS A 330 18.56 4.37 -8.49
C CYS A 330 19.36 4.18 -7.19
N THR A 331 20.69 4.19 -7.27
CA THR A 331 21.55 4.06 -6.08
C THR A 331 21.48 5.29 -5.18
N ILE A 332 21.33 6.48 -5.74
CA ILE A 332 21.17 7.72 -4.96
C ILE A 332 19.85 7.69 -4.21
N PHE A 333 18.74 7.32 -4.87
CA PHE A 333 17.44 7.17 -4.23
C PHE A 333 17.44 6.12 -3.11
N LEU A 334 18.04 4.94 -3.35
CA LEU A 334 18.17 3.91 -2.30
C LEU A 334 18.95 4.44 -1.09
N LYS A 335 20.07 5.15 -1.32
CA LYS A 335 20.86 5.75 -0.24
C LYS A 335 20.09 6.85 0.51
N ALA A 336 19.35 7.69 -0.20
CA ALA A 336 18.53 8.74 0.39
C ALA A 336 17.42 8.13 1.26
N ASN A 337 16.74 7.06 0.80
CA ASN A 337 15.74 6.34 1.58
C ASN A 337 16.32 5.72 2.85
N MET A 338 17.53 5.17 2.80
CA MET A 338 18.22 4.68 3.99
C MET A 338 18.46 5.79 5.02
N GLU A 339 18.95 6.95 4.58
CA GLU A 339 19.19 8.08 5.48
C GLU A 339 17.88 8.70 6.00
N TYR A 340 16.81 8.68 5.19
CA TYR A 340 15.46 9.05 5.60
C TYR A 340 14.95 8.16 6.75
N LEU A 341 15.04 6.83 6.62
CA LEU A 341 14.63 5.90 7.68
C LEU A 341 15.47 6.04 8.96
N ARG A 342 16.72 6.47 8.83
CA ARG A 342 17.60 6.80 9.96
C ARG A 342 17.31 8.16 10.59
N LYS A 343 16.28 8.87 10.12
CA LYS A 343 15.93 10.24 10.51
C LYS A 343 17.03 11.27 10.24
N ASN A 344 17.98 10.97 9.35
CA ASN A 344 19.03 11.89 8.91
C ASN A 344 18.55 12.75 7.73
N TYR A 345 17.46 13.49 7.91
CA TYR A 345 16.76 14.21 6.83
C TYR A 345 17.66 15.17 6.05
N LYS A 346 18.55 15.91 6.73
CA LYS A 346 19.51 16.82 6.08
C LYS A 346 20.47 16.10 5.12
N LYS A 347 20.89 14.86 5.44
CA LYS A 347 21.73 14.06 4.56
C LYS A 347 20.94 13.49 3.39
N ALA A 348 19.70 13.04 3.63
CA ALA A 348 18.81 12.57 2.58
C ALA A 348 18.54 13.65 1.52
N MET A 349 18.24 14.89 1.94
CA MET A 349 18.05 16.02 1.02
C MET A 349 19.32 16.32 0.20
N LYS A 350 20.49 16.41 0.84
CA LYS A 350 21.77 16.62 0.11
C LYS A 350 22.05 15.54 -0.94
N LEU A 351 21.68 14.28 -0.66
CA LEU A 351 21.82 13.19 -1.62
C LEU A 351 20.85 13.37 -2.79
N LEU A 352 19.61 13.78 -2.54
CA LEU A 352 18.64 14.06 -3.60
C LEU A 352 19.06 15.26 -4.44
N ASP A 353 19.56 16.35 -3.84
CA ASP A 353 20.04 17.54 -4.56
C ASP A 353 21.29 17.26 -5.41
N SER A 354 22.02 16.18 -5.11
CA SER A 354 23.13 15.73 -5.96
C SER A 354 22.66 15.16 -7.31
N LEU A 355 21.37 14.80 -7.41
CA LEU A 355 20.73 14.54 -8.70
C LEU A 355 20.66 15.88 -9.42
N LYS A 356 21.54 16.10 -10.40
CA LYS A 356 21.44 17.25 -11.29
C LYS A 356 20.20 17.10 -12.17
N ILE A 357 19.02 17.48 -11.66
CA ILE A 357 17.71 17.34 -12.32
C ILE A 357 17.69 17.96 -13.74
N ASN A 358 18.64 18.84 -14.05
CA ASN A 358 18.75 19.53 -15.34
C ASN A 358 19.83 18.97 -16.29
N GLN A 359 20.62 17.95 -15.91
CA GLN A 359 21.68 17.42 -16.77
C GLN A 359 21.76 15.88 -16.70
N VAL A 360 21.57 15.25 -17.87
CA VAL A 360 21.69 13.80 -18.16
C VAL A 360 20.66 12.95 -17.40
N ILE A 361 19.40 13.07 -17.81
CA ILE A 361 18.32 12.18 -17.35
C ILE A 361 17.98 11.22 -18.50
N PRO A 362 17.96 9.89 -18.28
CA PRO A 362 17.36 8.96 -19.23
C PRO A 362 15.94 9.43 -19.55
N GLU A 363 15.62 9.63 -20.83
CA GLU A 363 14.30 10.10 -21.23
C GLU A 363 13.21 9.20 -20.63
N PHE A 364 12.07 9.78 -20.28
CA PHE A 364 10.89 9.03 -19.81
C PHE A 364 10.53 7.86 -20.74
N LYS A 365 10.79 8.03 -22.05
CA LYS A 365 10.65 7.00 -23.09
C LYS A 365 11.60 5.81 -22.94
N ALA A 366 12.74 5.95 -22.29
CA ALA A 366 13.74 4.90 -22.12
C ALA A 366 13.52 4.05 -20.84
N CYS A 367 12.97 4.65 -19.78
CA CYS A 367 12.86 3.99 -18.47
C CYS A 367 11.42 3.88 -17.92
N GLY A 368 10.45 4.61 -18.48
CA GLY A 368 9.06 4.65 -17.99
C GLY A 368 8.87 5.44 -16.70
N GLU A 369 9.93 6.04 -16.15
CA GLU A 369 9.91 6.79 -14.90
C GLU A 369 10.45 8.20 -15.12
N SER A 370 9.85 9.18 -14.43
CA SER A 370 10.27 10.58 -14.47
C SER A 370 11.10 10.92 -13.22
N ILE A 371 12.41 11.11 -13.38
CA ILE A 371 13.30 11.47 -12.27
C ILE A 371 12.85 12.75 -11.53
N PRO A 372 12.39 13.83 -12.19
CA PRO A 372 11.83 15.00 -11.50
C PRO A 372 10.64 14.66 -10.60
N VAL A 373 9.73 13.79 -11.06
CA VAL A 373 8.57 13.35 -10.27
C VAL A 373 9.04 12.59 -9.02
N LEU A 374 10.00 11.67 -9.18
CA LEU A 374 10.58 10.93 -8.05
C LEU A 374 11.32 11.84 -7.07
N TYR A 375 12.08 12.83 -7.55
CA TYR A 375 12.76 13.81 -6.71
C TYR A 375 11.78 14.59 -5.86
N TYR A 376 10.77 15.21 -6.47
CA TYR A 376 9.79 16.03 -5.75
C TYR A 376 8.94 15.20 -4.78
N ASN A 377 8.56 13.97 -5.14
CA ASN A 377 7.84 13.07 -4.24
C ASN A 377 8.68 12.69 -2.99
N ASN A 378 9.96 12.37 -3.18
CA ASN A 378 10.85 12.05 -2.06
C ASN A 378 11.15 13.28 -1.19
N MET A 379 11.34 14.47 -1.78
CA MET A 379 11.47 15.73 -1.03
C MET A 379 10.21 16.03 -0.19
N ALA A 380 9.02 15.80 -0.76
CA ALA A 380 7.78 15.94 -0.01
C ALA A 380 7.70 14.98 1.18
N SER A 381 8.09 13.72 0.98
CA SER A 381 8.12 12.70 2.04
C SER A 381 9.06 13.10 3.19
N ILE A 382 10.23 13.65 2.87
CA ILE A 382 11.18 14.17 3.87
C ILE A 382 10.57 15.34 4.65
N HIS A 383 10.00 16.33 3.95
CA HIS A 383 9.40 17.49 4.62
C HIS A 383 8.17 17.14 5.46
N PHE A 384 7.38 16.17 5.01
CA PHE A 384 6.26 15.64 5.77
C PHE A 384 6.76 14.98 7.07
N ALA A 385 7.81 14.15 7.01
CA ALA A 385 8.40 13.52 8.19
C ALA A 385 9.02 14.53 9.17
N MET A 386 9.49 15.69 8.68
CA MET A 386 9.94 16.82 9.51
C MET A 386 8.80 17.63 10.14
N GLY A 387 7.54 17.25 9.94
CA GLY A 387 6.35 17.99 10.40
C GLY A 387 6.00 19.23 9.58
N LYS A 388 6.68 19.47 8.45
CA LYS A 388 6.46 20.63 7.56
C LYS A 388 5.46 20.27 6.46
N THR A 389 4.20 20.05 6.83
CA THR A 389 3.13 19.55 5.94
C THR A 389 2.83 20.48 4.77
N ASN A 390 2.81 21.81 4.98
CA ASN A 390 2.62 22.78 3.89
C ASN A 390 3.71 22.71 2.82
N LEU A 391 4.96 22.48 3.23
CA LEU A 391 6.08 22.33 2.31
C LEU A 391 6.02 20.99 1.57
N ALA A 392 5.57 19.92 2.23
CA ALA A 392 5.26 18.66 1.57
C ALA A 392 4.20 18.84 0.47
N CYS A 393 3.11 19.58 0.76
CA CYS A 393 2.09 19.93 -0.25
C CYS A 393 2.69 20.68 -1.44
N PHE A 394 3.59 21.64 -1.22
CA PHE A 394 4.26 22.38 -2.30
C PHE A 394 5.03 21.44 -3.24
N TYR A 395 5.85 20.55 -2.67
CA TYR A 395 6.64 19.59 -3.47
C TYR A 395 5.77 18.54 -4.16
N LEU A 396 4.70 18.06 -3.55
CA LEU A 396 3.74 17.15 -4.20
C LEU A 396 3.03 17.81 -5.39
N ASN A 397 2.62 19.07 -5.26
CA ASN A 397 2.08 19.83 -6.39
C ASN A 397 3.09 20.00 -7.52
N ALA A 398 4.38 20.20 -7.20
CA ALA A 398 5.44 20.21 -8.20
C ALA A 398 5.58 18.84 -8.89
N ALA A 399 5.51 17.74 -8.14
CA ALA A 399 5.53 16.38 -8.70
C ALA A 399 4.34 16.11 -9.64
N ILE A 400 3.13 16.55 -9.29
CA ILE A 400 1.92 16.40 -10.13
C ILE A 400 2.06 17.18 -11.44
N LYS A 401 2.59 18.40 -11.38
CA LYS A 401 2.87 19.21 -12.57
C LYS A 401 3.89 18.53 -13.49
N GLU A 402 4.98 18.01 -12.94
CA GLU A 402 5.98 17.29 -13.73
C GLU A 402 5.45 15.96 -14.29
N ASN A 403 4.57 15.26 -13.56
CA ASN A 403 3.90 14.06 -14.05
C ASN A 403 2.99 14.40 -15.25
N SER A 404 2.20 15.47 -15.14
CA SER A 404 1.33 15.93 -16.23
C SER A 404 2.12 16.31 -17.48
N LYS A 405 3.21 17.07 -17.32
CA LYS A 405 4.14 17.39 -18.42
C LYS A 405 4.77 16.15 -19.06
N ALA A 406 5.16 15.16 -18.25
CA ALA A 406 5.73 13.91 -18.76
C ALA A 406 4.69 13.11 -19.57
N MET A 407 3.44 13.11 -19.14
CA MET A 407 2.32 12.48 -19.86
C MET A 407 2.02 13.19 -21.19
N GLU A 408 1.91 14.52 -21.19
CA GLU A 408 1.69 15.33 -22.41
C GLU A 408 2.78 15.10 -23.47
N LYS A 409 4.05 15.01 -23.05
CA LYS A 409 5.17 14.72 -23.97
C LYS A 409 5.03 13.37 -24.65
N VAL A 410 4.46 12.38 -23.97
CA VAL A 410 4.25 11.05 -24.55
C VAL A 410 3.05 11.04 -25.49
N GLU A 411 1.98 11.74 -25.14
CA GLU A 411 0.80 11.89 -26.01
C GLU A 411 1.12 12.66 -27.30
N ASN A 412 1.84 13.78 -27.19
CA ASN A 412 2.23 14.59 -28.34
C ASN A 412 3.25 13.89 -29.25
N SER A 413 4.11 13.04 -28.69
CA SER A 413 5.07 12.25 -29.46
C SER A 413 4.41 11.12 -30.25
N ASN A 414 3.28 10.59 -29.80
CA ASN A 414 2.50 9.60 -30.57
C ASN A 414 1.95 10.21 -31.87
N ASN A 415 1.75 11.53 -31.89
CA ASN A 415 1.22 12.25 -33.04
C ASN A 415 2.31 12.74 -34.01
N SER A 416 3.57 12.88 -33.57
CA SER A 416 4.65 13.50 -34.37
C SER A 416 5.80 12.57 -34.75
N THR A 417 6.02 11.48 -34.01
CA THR A 417 7.13 10.54 -34.27
C THR A 417 6.59 9.12 -34.32
N ASN A 418 6.83 8.41 -35.43
CA ASN A 418 6.50 6.99 -35.62
C ASN A 418 7.26 6.03 -34.68
N THR A 419 7.78 6.49 -33.53
CA THR A 419 8.47 5.63 -32.58
C THR A 419 7.45 4.81 -31.77
N PRO A 420 7.52 3.48 -31.81
CA PRO A 420 6.59 2.59 -31.12
C PRO A 420 6.67 2.78 -29.59
N ASN A 421 5.53 3.04 -28.93
CA ASN A 421 5.45 3.10 -27.46
C ASN A 421 5.94 1.78 -26.82
N LYS A 422 6.84 1.86 -25.83
CA LYS A 422 7.37 0.67 -25.16
C LYS A 422 6.42 0.19 -24.05
N LEU A 423 6.46 -1.11 -23.73
CA LEU A 423 5.53 -1.77 -22.80
C LEU A 423 5.54 -1.16 -21.39
N TYR A 424 6.72 -0.78 -20.89
CA TYR A 424 6.87 -0.14 -19.57
C TYR A 424 6.21 1.24 -19.47
N THR A 425 5.82 1.82 -20.61
CA THR A 425 5.08 3.06 -20.62
C THR A 425 3.58 2.86 -20.30
N ILE A 426 3.06 1.63 -20.18
CA ILE A 426 1.66 1.41 -19.75
C ILE A 426 1.44 1.89 -18.29
N GLN A 427 2.45 1.77 -17.43
CA GLN A 427 2.45 2.29 -16.05
C GLN A 427 2.80 3.80 -15.96
N LYS A 428 2.54 4.53 -17.05
CA LYS A 428 2.94 5.92 -17.33
C LYS A 428 2.65 6.92 -16.21
N SER A 429 1.44 6.88 -15.65
CA SER A 429 0.99 7.93 -14.75
C SER A 429 1.17 7.54 -13.28
N LYS A 430 1.95 8.35 -12.57
CA LYS A 430 2.08 8.33 -11.11
C LYS A 430 1.00 9.16 -10.41
N HIS A 431 -0.01 9.62 -11.16
CA HIS A 431 -1.02 10.55 -10.66
C HIS A 431 -1.75 10.04 -9.41
N CYS A 432 -2.32 8.83 -9.43
CA CYS A 432 -3.02 8.30 -8.25
C CYS A 432 -2.10 8.13 -7.01
N GLU A 433 -0.82 7.78 -7.22
CA GLU A 433 0.19 7.70 -6.14
C GLU A 433 0.45 9.09 -5.52
N LEU A 434 0.56 10.12 -6.37
CA LEU A 434 0.77 11.51 -5.95
C LEU A 434 -0.49 12.11 -5.30
N MET A 435 -1.69 11.80 -5.83
CA MET A 435 -2.98 12.23 -5.26
C MET A 435 -3.18 11.66 -3.86
N TYR A 436 -2.77 10.40 -3.63
CA TYR A 436 -2.73 9.85 -2.28
C TYR A 436 -1.78 10.65 -1.37
N GLY A 437 -0.55 10.95 -1.83
CA GLY A 437 0.44 11.70 -1.05
C GLY A 437 0.00 13.12 -0.68
N ILE A 438 -0.61 13.86 -1.62
CA ILE A 438 -1.16 15.20 -1.36
C ILE A 438 -2.38 15.13 -0.46
N GLY A 439 -3.25 14.12 -0.61
CA GLY A 439 -4.38 13.88 0.28
C GLY A 439 -3.95 13.71 1.73
N ILE A 440 -2.90 12.92 1.99
CA ILE A 440 -2.31 12.78 3.33
C ILE A 440 -1.83 14.15 3.84
N SER A 441 -1.05 14.88 3.04
CA SER A 441 -0.50 16.16 3.46
C SER A 441 -1.61 17.18 3.76
N LEU A 442 -2.67 17.23 2.95
CA LEU A 442 -3.84 18.10 3.13
C LEU A 442 -4.64 17.76 4.39
N LEU A 443 -4.87 16.48 4.66
CA LEU A 443 -5.54 16.01 5.88
C LEU A 443 -4.78 16.50 7.12
N HIS A 444 -3.45 16.42 7.08
CA HIS A 444 -2.57 16.91 8.15
C HIS A 444 -2.40 18.44 8.22
N THR A 445 -2.98 19.19 7.28
CA THR A 445 -3.15 20.66 7.31
C THR A 445 -4.57 21.10 7.64
N GLU A 446 -5.39 20.17 8.17
CA GLU A 446 -6.79 20.43 8.58
C GLU A 446 -7.70 20.84 7.40
N GLN A 447 -7.43 20.33 6.20
CA GLN A 447 -8.26 20.52 5.00
C GLN A 447 -8.88 19.19 4.55
N PRO A 448 -9.83 18.61 5.32
CA PRO A 448 -10.35 17.27 5.09
C PRO A 448 -11.17 17.13 3.81
N THR A 449 -11.89 18.16 3.37
CA THR A 449 -12.68 18.13 2.12
C THR A 449 -11.79 17.97 0.89
N LYS A 450 -10.76 18.81 0.75
CA LYS A 450 -9.79 18.71 -0.34
C LYS A 450 -9.01 17.39 -0.29
N ALA A 451 -8.66 16.93 0.92
CA ALA A 451 -8.00 15.64 1.11
C ALA A 451 -8.88 14.48 0.62
N PHE A 452 -10.18 14.53 0.94
CA PHE A 452 -11.16 13.54 0.49
C PHE A 452 -11.25 13.47 -1.04
N ASP A 453 -11.32 14.61 -1.73
CA ASP A 453 -11.33 14.65 -3.20
C ASP A 453 -10.07 13.99 -3.80
N CYS A 454 -8.90 14.24 -3.20
CA CYS A 454 -7.65 13.60 -3.60
C CYS A 454 -7.68 12.07 -3.39
N PHE A 455 -8.28 11.60 -2.29
CA PHE A 455 -8.42 10.17 -2.02
C PHE A 455 -9.44 9.49 -2.93
N ILE A 456 -10.51 10.17 -3.33
CA ILE A 456 -11.45 9.67 -4.34
C ILE A 456 -10.71 9.41 -5.65
N GLU A 457 -9.86 10.32 -6.09
CA GLU A 457 -9.06 10.10 -7.29
C GLU A 457 -8.04 8.97 -7.13
N ALA A 458 -7.40 8.87 -5.95
CA ALA A 458 -6.49 7.77 -5.64
C ALA A 458 -7.21 6.39 -5.61
N SER A 459 -8.50 6.35 -5.25
CA SER A 459 -9.28 5.11 -5.14
C SER A 459 -9.37 4.31 -6.44
N GLN A 460 -9.24 4.97 -7.60
CA GLN A 460 -9.23 4.32 -8.91
C GLN A 460 -8.17 3.22 -9.01
N GLN A 461 -7.03 3.39 -8.32
CA GLN A 461 -5.95 2.40 -8.28
C GLN A 461 -5.79 1.71 -6.92
N PHE A 462 -6.17 2.38 -5.83
CA PHE A 462 -5.94 1.92 -4.46
C PHE A 462 -7.20 1.36 -3.77
N HIS A 463 -8.24 0.99 -4.51
CA HIS A 463 -9.49 0.43 -3.97
C HIS A 463 -9.31 -0.82 -3.09
N ASN A 464 -8.25 -1.60 -3.27
CA ASN A 464 -7.93 -2.77 -2.42
C ASN A 464 -7.05 -2.42 -1.20
N SER A 465 -6.79 -1.13 -0.93
CA SER A 465 -5.96 -0.70 0.20
C SER A 465 -6.81 -0.33 1.42
N PRO A 466 -6.73 -1.06 2.55
CA PRO A 466 -7.45 -0.69 3.77
C PRO A 466 -7.00 0.67 4.33
N ARG A 467 -5.74 1.07 4.06
CA ARG A 467 -5.20 2.38 4.48
C ARG A 467 -5.94 3.53 3.81
N LEU A 468 -6.21 3.43 2.50
CA LEU A 468 -6.94 4.48 1.76
C LEU A 468 -8.31 4.70 2.37
N TRP A 469 -9.07 3.62 2.57
CA TRP A 469 -10.40 3.68 3.13
C TRP A 469 -10.42 4.29 4.53
N LEU A 470 -9.44 3.95 5.38
CA LEU A 470 -9.29 4.61 6.67
C LEU A 470 -9.06 6.12 6.51
N ARG A 471 -8.19 6.57 5.59
CA ARG A 471 -7.94 8.01 5.37
C ARG A 471 -9.18 8.76 4.90
N MET A 472 -10.00 8.14 4.05
CA MET A 472 -11.28 8.73 3.63
C MET A 472 -12.24 8.85 4.82
N ALA A 473 -12.31 7.83 5.68
CA ALA A 473 -13.11 7.89 6.89
C ALA A 473 -12.62 8.95 7.90
N GLU A 474 -11.31 9.11 8.06
CA GLU A 474 -10.72 10.19 8.87
C GLU A 474 -11.12 11.57 8.36
N CYS A 475 -11.16 11.79 7.04
CA CYS A 475 -11.67 13.03 6.46
C CYS A 475 -13.13 13.29 6.87
N CYS A 476 -13.98 12.26 6.79
CA CYS A 476 -15.39 12.34 7.19
C CYS A 476 -15.55 12.67 8.68
N ILE A 477 -14.77 12.01 9.54
CA ILE A 477 -14.76 12.23 10.99
C ILE A 477 -14.31 13.66 11.31
N MET A 478 -13.25 14.15 10.64
CA MET A 478 -12.72 15.49 10.85
C MET A 478 -13.67 16.59 10.37
N CYS A 479 -14.41 16.36 9.27
CA CYS A 479 -15.50 17.25 8.84
C CYS A 479 -16.63 17.32 9.87
N HIS A 480 -16.96 16.19 10.52
CA HIS A 480 -17.99 16.15 11.55
C HIS A 480 -17.54 16.80 12.88
N LYS A 481 -16.34 16.45 13.36
CA LYS A 481 -15.74 17.00 14.58
C LYS A 481 -14.24 17.30 14.36
N PRO A 482 -13.87 18.56 14.06
CA PRO A 482 -12.49 18.91 13.71
C PRO A 482 -11.54 18.92 14.91
N THR A 483 -12.05 19.15 16.13
CA THR A 483 -11.22 19.17 17.34
C THR A 483 -12.00 18.77 18.59
N ASN A 484 -11.31 18.09 19.51
CA ASN A 484 -11.82 17.81 20.86
C ASN A 484 -11.46 18.92 21.86
N LYS A 485 -10.39 19.69 21.59
CA LYS A 485 -9.83 20.67 22.53
C LYS A 485 -10.76 21.84 22.80
N ALA A 486 -11.62 22.19 21.84
CA ALA A 486 -12.58 23.28 21.98
C ALA A 486 -13.50 23.10 23.21
N ASP A 487 -13.85 21.86 23.57
CA ASP A 487 -14.71 21.57 24.72
C ASP A 487 -14.05 21.83 26.09
N PHE A 488 -12.73 22.10 26.11
CA PHE A 488 -11.95 22.32 27.32
C PHE A 488 -11.58 23.81 27.51
N ASP A 489 -11.85 24.66 26.51
CA ASP A 489 -11.75 26.12 26.65
C ASP A 489 -12.96 26.68 27.40
N ILE A 490 -12.98 26.47 28.72
CA ILE A 490 -14.06 26.96 29.59
C ILE A 490 -14.29 28.48 29.42
N PRO A 491 -13.26 29.35 29.45
CA PRO A 491 -13.45 30.79 29.27
C PRO A 491 -14.21 31.15 27.99
N GLU A 492 -13.81 30.59 26.84
CA GLU A 492 -14.46 30.91 25.57
C GLU A 492 -15.89 30.34 25.48
N ARG A 493 -16.07 29.11 26.00
CA ARG A 493 -17.32 28.35 25.88
C ARG A 493 -18.40 28.68 26.91
N ARG A 494 -18.09 29.44 27.96
CA ARG A 494 -19.05 29.91 28.98
C ARG A 494 -20.27 30.63 28.40
N LYS A 495 -20.06 31.39 27.31
CA LYS A 495 -21.12 32.09 26.58
C LYS A 495 -22.19 31.14 26.02
N ASP A 496 -21.84 29.88 25.78
CA ASP A 496 -22.73 28.88 25.19
C ASP A 496 -23.70 28.27 26.22
N ILE A 497 -23.50 28.49 27.53
CA ILE A 497 -24.35 27.95 28.60
C ILE A 497 -25.76 28.58 28.56
N VAL A 498 -25.84 29.87 28.24
CA VAL A 498 -27.10 30.63 28.19
C VAL A 498 -27.45 30.92 26.74
N GLN A 499 -28.55 30.34 26.25
CA GLN A 499 -29.02 30.54 24.88
C GLN A 499 -29.64 31.93 24.68
N LYS A 500 -30.42 32.40 25.65
CA LYS A 500 -31.13 33.70 25.57
C LYS A 500 -31.44 34.25 26.95
N ILE A 501 -31.36 35.58 27.08
CA ILE A 501 -31.84 36.31 28.26
C ILE A 501 -33.11 37.07 27.85
N VAL A 502 -34.19 36.92 28.61
CA VAL A 502 -35.45 37.63 28.38
C VAL A 502 -35.67 38.67 29.47
N GLY A 503 -36.02 39.90 29.08
CA GLY A 503 -36.30 41.02 30.00
C GLY A 503 -35.15 42.01 30.20
N GLU A 504 -34.18 42.08 29.27
CA GLU A 504 -33.01 42.95 29.38
C GLU A 504 -33.30 44.45 29.14
N ASN A 505 -34.36 44.76 28.38
CA ASN A 505 -34.66 46.12 27.91
C ASN A 505 -35.63 46.90 28.81
N ASN A 506 -36.19 46.27 29.84
CA ASN A 506 -37.15 46.90 30.74
C ASN A 506 -36.49 47.06 32.11
N ASN A 507 -36.16 48.30 32.50
CA ASN A 507 -35.50 48.67 33.76
C ASN A 507 -36.11 48.00 35.01
N GLY A 508 -35.71 46.75 35.26
CA GLY A 508 -35.78 46.00 36.50
C GLY A 508 -37.17 45.56 36.97
N VAL A 509 -37.48 44.26 36.81
CA VAL A 509 -38.08 43.46 37.92
C VAL A 509 -37.65 41.98 37.84
N SER A 510 -37.50 41.37 36.65
CA SER A 510 -37.04 39.96 36.54
C SER A 510 -36.33 39.64 35.23
N LYS A 511 -35.13 39.03 35.33
CA LYS A 511 -34.40 38.45 34.18
C LYS A 511 -34.67 36.95 34.12
N LYS A 512 -35.08 36.43 32.96
CA LYS A 512 -35.23 34.99 32.73
C LYS A 512 -34.07 34.50 31.86
N PHE A 513 -33.33 33.51 32.36
CA PHE A 513 -32.23 32.86 31.63
C PHE A 513 -32.74 31.59 30.97
N ILE A 514 -32.60 31.49 29.66
CA ILE A 514 -32.87 30.27 28.89
C ILE A 514 -31.53 29.55 28.73
N LEU A 515 -31.40 28.40 29.37
CA LEU A 515 -30.21 27.56 29.29
C LEU A 515 -30.17 26.84 27.94
N ALA A 516 -28.96 26.61 27.42
CA ALA A 516 -28.78 25.83 26.20
C ALA A 516 -29.14 24.36 26.45
N THR A 517 -29.93 23.78 25.52
CA THR A 517 -30.27 22.35 25.53
C THR A 517 -29.11 21.46 25.09
N SER A 518 -28.15 22.01 24.33
CA SER A 518 -26.89 21.36 23.99
C SER A 518 -25.78 22.38 23.90
N LEU A 519 -24.59 22.02 24.39
CA LEU A 519 -23.37 22.78 24.17
C LEU A 519 -22.76 22.47 22.79
N SER A 520 -23.09 21.34 22.17
CA SER A 520 -22.66 21.08 20.80
C SER A 520 -23.60 21.80 19.83
N LYS A 521 -23.03 22.67 18.99
CA LYS A 521 -23.69 23.04 17.74
C LYS A 521 -23.69 21.76 16.92
N SER A 522 -24.83 21.07 16.84
CA SER A 522 -24.92 19.90 15.96
C SER A 522 -24.50 20.36 14.57
N CYS A 523 -23.39 19.83 14.05
CA CYS A 523 -23.14 19.84 12.61
C CYS A 523 -24.21 18.93 12.00
N LYS A 524 -25.45 19.42 11.94
CA LYS A 524 -26.47 18.89 11.04
C LYS A 524 -25.96 19.24 9.65
N TYR A 525 -25.06 18.41 9.13
CA TYR A 525 -24.87 18.30 7.70
C TYR A 525 -26.27 17.93 7.19
N HIS A 526 -27.00 18.92 6.65
CA HIS A 526 -28.34 18.70 6.13
C HIS A 526 -28.18 17.81 4.90
N PRO A 527 -28.72 16.57 4.90
CA PRO A 527 -28.80 15.76 3.69
C PRO A 527 -29.83 16.32 2.69
N GLU A 528 -30.57 17.37 3.06
CA GLU A 528 -31.58 18.00 2.20
C GLU A 528 -30.91 18.73 1.03
N GLY A 529 -30.98 18.11 -0.15
CA GLY A 529 -30.57 18.70 -1.44
C GLY A 529 -29.28 18.15 -2.04
N LEU A 530 -28.64 17.15 -1.43
CA LEU A 530 -27.40 16.56 -1.94
C LEU A 530 -27.67 15.30 -2.77
N SER A 531 -27.05 15.19 -3.94
CA SER A 531 -27.11 14.00 -4.78
C SER A 531 -26.31 12.87 -4.14
N TYR A 532 -26.97 11.78 -3.75
CA TYR A 532 -26.34 10.55 -3.25
C TYR A 532 -25.37 9.89 -4.26
N ALA A 533 -25.37 10.34 -5.53
CA ALA A 533 -24.48 9.82 -6.56
C ALA A 533 -23.04 10.37 -6.47
N ILE A 534 -22.81 11.51 -5.79
CA ILE A 534 -21.49 12.12 -5.68
C ILE A 534 -20.91 11.78 -4.29
N PRO A 535 -19.72 11.15 -4.21
CA PRO A 535 -19.04 10.93 -2.94
C PRO A 535 -18.83 12.26 -2.19
N GLN A 536 -19.26 12.30 -0.93
CA GLN A 536 -19.11 13.45 -0.04
C GLN A 536 -18.51 12.98 1.29
N PRO A 537 -17.72 13.82 1.99
CA PRO A 537 -17.09 13.46 3.26
C PRO A 537 -18.08 13.51 4.43
N THR A 538 -19.14 12.69 4.37
CA THR A 538 -20.17 12.55 5.41
C THR A 538 -19.88 11.36 6.33
N LEU A 539 -20.47 11.32 7.52
CA LEU A 539 -20.28 10.19 8.44
C LEU A 539 -20.82 8.87 7.86
N GLU A 540 -21.92 8.90 7.11
CA GLU A 540 -22.49 7.73 6.44
C GLU A 540 -21.51 7.17 5.41
N TYR A 541 -20.90 8.04 4.60
CA TYR A 541 -19.87 7.63 3.66
C TYR A 541 -18.62 7.11 4.38
N GLY A 542 -18.21 7.78 5.46
CA GLY A 542 -17.13 7.32 6.34
C GLY A 542 -17.37 5.91 6.89
N MET A 543 -18.60 5.57 7.27
CA MET A 543 -18.97 4.22 7.70
C MET A 543 -18.81 3.19 6.57
N LEU A 544 -19.19 3.53 5.33
CA LEU A 544 -18.96 2.65 4.17
C LEU A 544 -17.45 2.41 3.96
N CYS A 545 -16.64 3.47 4.03
CA CYS A 545 -15.19 3.33 3.96
C CYS A 545 -14.65 2.42 5.07
N LEU A 546 -15.10 2.58 6.31
CA LEU A 546 -14.63 1.76 7.44
C LEU A 546 -15.01 0.28 7.28
N LYS A 547 -16.20 -0.01 6.76
CA LYS A 547 -16.60 -1.39 6.41
C LYS A 547 -15.69 -1.99 5.34
N ASN A 548 -15.36 -1.23 4.29
CA ASN A 548 -14.41 -1.65 3.26
C ASN A 548 -13.01 -1.88 3.86
N ALA A 549 -12.55 -0.97 4.71
CA ALA A 549 -11.25 -1.07 5.37
C ALA A 549 -11.17 -2.35 6.22
N LEU A 550 -12.20 -2.62 7.04
CA LEU A 550 -12.28 -3.80 7.89
C LEU A 550 -12.34 -5.10 7.07
N PHE A 551 -13.08 -5.09 5.96
CA PHE A 551 -13.17 -6.24 5.03
C PHE A 551 -11.82 -6.57 4.36
N LEU A 552 -11.03 -5.54 4.04
CA LEU A 552 -9.73 -5.67 3.38
C LEU A 552 -8.56 -5.93 4.35
N LEU A 553 -8.79 -5.91 5.66
CA LEU A 553 -7.73 -6.25 6.62
C LEU A 553 -7.28 -7.71 6.44
N PRO A 554 -5.97 -7.99 6.51
CA PRO A 554 -5.50 -9.36 6.56
C PRO A 554 -6.15 -10.07 7.74
N ILE A 555 -6.79 -11.22 7.48
CA ILE A 555 -7.35 -12.07 8.53
C ILE A 555 -6.17 -12.72 9.27
N THR A 556 -5.57 -12.00 10.20
CA THR A 556 -4.78 -12.62 11.25
C THR A 556 -5.79 -13.29 12.15
N GLU A 557 -5.81 -14.64 12.16
CA GLU A 557 -6.69 -15.43 13.02
C GLU A 557 -6.77 -14.84 14.43
N ARG A 558 -7.98 -14.88 14.98
CA ARG A 558 -8.32 -14.34 16.29
C ARG A 558 -7.29 -14.75 17.36
N ASP A 559 -6.85 -13.75 18.13
CA ASP A 559 -6.50 -13.82 19.56
C ASP A 559 -5.10 -14.22 20.06
N GLU A 560 -4.11 -14.54 19.22
CA GLU A 560 -2.74 -14.79 19.74
C GLU A 560 -1.62 -14.15 18.90
N ILE A 561 -1.45 -12.83 19.06
CA ILE A 561 -0.14 -12.21 18.80
C ILE A 561 0.62 -12.20 20.13
N THR A 562 1.30 -13.31 20.40
CA THR A 562 2.32 -13.36 21.45
C THR A 562 3.54 -12.63 20.92
N LEU A 563 3.69 -11.34 21.24
CA LEU A 563 5.00 -10.69 21.13
C LEU A 563 5.96 -11.44 22.06
N PRO A 564 7.09 -12.00 21.59
CA PRO A 564 8.09 -12.55 22.48
C PRO A 564 8.65 -11.42 23.34
N SER A 565 8.35 -11.44 24.64
CA SER A 565 8.98 -10.55 25.61
C SER A 565 10.44 -10.94 25.73
N THR A 566 11.35 -10.02 25.44
CA THR A 566 12.77 -10.17 25.78
C THR A 566 12.92 -10.05 27.30
N SER A 567 13.02 -11.17 28.00
CA SER A 567 13.56 -11.22 29.36
C SER A 567 14.96 -11.83 29.31
N SER A 568 15.92 -11.04 29.77
CA SER A 568 17.34 -11.36 29.93
C SER A 568 17.62 -12.37 31.05
N LEU A 569 18.64 -13.21 30.82
CA LEU A 569 19.51 -13.94 31.76
C LEU A 569 18.92 -15.08 32.62
N CYS A 570 19.34 -16.31 32.33
CA CYS A 570 20.18 -17.14 33.22
C CYS A 570 20.78 -18.36 32.46
N GLU A 571 22.06 -18.65 32.76
CA GLU A 571 22.81 -19.83 32.34
C GLU A 571 22.28 -21.10 33.01
N ASP A 572 22.20 -22.23 32.30
CA ASP A 572 23.06 -23.39 32.55
C ASP A 572 22.68 -24.57 31.63
N GLY A 573 23.70 -25.28 31.16
CA GLY A 573 23.59 -26.23 30.05
C GLY A 573 23.25 -27.67 30.43
N VAL A 574 22.75 -28.43 29.45
CA VAL A 574 23.04 -29.86 29.29
C VAL A 574 23.03 -30.20 27.79
N LYS A 575 24.17 -30.72 27.31
CA LYS A 575 24.35 -31.31 25.98
C LYS A 575 23.55 -32.62 25.89
N LYS A 576 22.78 -32.82 24.81
CA LYS A 576 22.55 -34.17 24.26
C LYS A 576 22.47 -34.14 22.74
N SER A 577 23.39 -34.92 22.18
CA SER A 577 23.52 -35.34 20.78
C SER A 577 22.28 -36.08 20.29
N ILE A 578 21.93 -35.91 19.01
CA ILE A 578 21.56 -37.01 18.09
C ILE A 578 21.77 -36.54 16.64
N MET A 579 22.43 -37.42 15.88
CA MET A 579 22.80 -37.35 14.47
C MET A 579 21.62 -37.39 13.50
N GLY A 580 21.77 -36.66 12.39
CA GLY A 580 21.67 -37.21 11.02
C GLY A 580 20.33 -37.74 10.52
N GLN A 581 19.64 -36.95 9.70
CA GLN A 581 19.05 -37.44 8.45
C GLN A 581 18.88 -36.29 7.45
N GLN A 582 19.68 -36.33 6.39
CA GLN A 582 19.46 -35.55 5.16
C GLN A 582 18.28 -36.18 4.42
N GLN A 583 17.19 -35.44 4.28
CA GLN A 583 16.20 -35.68 3.24
C GLN A 583 15.88 -34.34 2.56
N SER A 584 16.19 -34.29 1.28
CA SER A 584 15.80 -33.27 0.32
C SER A 584 14.27 -33.19 0.27
N THR A 585 13.68 -32.14 0.84
CA THR A 585 12.24 -31.87 0.76
C THR A 585 11.99 -30.63 -0.09
N SER A 586 11.10 -30.79 -1.08
CA SER A 586 10.70 -29.78 -2.05
C SER A 586 9.99 -28.59 -1.36
N LEU A 587 10.69 -27.46 -1.28
CA LEU A 587 10.16 -26.14 -0.88
C LEU A 587 9.21 -25.53 -1.93
N LEU A 588 9.12 -26.15 -3.11
CA LEU A 588 8.49 -25.56 -4.30
C LEU A 588 6.96 -25.48 -4.20
N GLY A 589 6.33 -26.38 -3.42
CA GLY A 589 4.89 -26.35 -3.17
C GLY A 589 4.41 -25.20 -2.26
N SER A 590 5.33 -24.57 -1.51
CA SER A 590 5.00 -23.55 -0.49
C SER A 590 4.69 -22.16 -1.06
N PHE A 591 4.89 -21.94 -2.37
CA PHE A 591 4.70 -20.63 -3.02
C PHE A 591 3.41 -20.52 -3.83
N THR A 592 2.58 -21.56 -3.88
CA THR A 592 1.29 -21.58 -4.62
C THR A 592 0.11 -21.25 -3.69
N THR A 593 -0.95 -20.63 -4.24
CA THR A 593 -2.16 -20.24 -3.48
C THR A 593 -3.40 -20.97 -4.00
N SER A 594 -3.98 -21.88 -3.19
CA SER A 594 -5.43 -22.25 -3.11
C SER A 594 -5.61 -23.52 -2.23
N SER A 595 -6.39 -23.49 -1.14
CA SER A 595 -7.85 -23.70 -0.98
C SER A 595 -8.25 -25.17 -0.67
N ASN A 596 -8.67 -25.39 0.59
CA ASN A 596 -9.49 -26.46 1.18
C ASN A 596 -9.72 -27.81 0.48
N SER A 597 -9.47 -28.89 1.22
CA SER A 597 -10.37 -30.06 1.25
C SER A 597 -10.54 -30.61 2.68
N LYS A 598 -11.76 -31.04 2.99
CA LYS A 598 -12.26 -31.56 4.26
C LYS A 598 -12.37 -33.09 4.13
N LEU A 599 -11.77 -33.85 5.05
CA LEU A 599 -12.09 -35.21 5.58
C LEU A 599 -10.77 -35.80 6.12
N GLY A 600 -10.63 -36.46 7.26
CA GLY A 600 -11.49 -36.91 8.34
C GLY A 600 -10.66 -37.84 9.24
N ASN A 601 -10.72 -37.63 10.55
CA ASN A 601 -10.36 -38.48 11.69
C ASN A 601 -8.97 -39.14 11.89
N ASN A 602 -8.44 -38.77 13.06
CA ASN A 602 -7.81 -39.58 14.13
C ASN A 602 -6.28 -39.60 14.35
N SER A 603 -5.97 -39.12 15.57
CA SER A 603 -4.89 -39.46 16.51
C SER A 603 -3.65 -38.55 16.60
N ASN A 604 -3.67 -37.77 17.69
CA ASN A 604 -2.58 -37.14 18.43
C ASN A 604 -1.16 -37.20 17.84
N SER A 605 -0.84 -36.23 17.01
CA SER A 605 0.49 -35.61 16.94
C SER A 605 0.31 -34.18 16.47
N THR A 606 0.84 -33.21 17.23
CA THR A 606 0.84 -31.79 16.89
C THR A 606 1.63 -31.58 15.59
N PRO A 607 1.02 -31.18 14.47
CA PRO A 607 1.78 -30.82 13.28
C PRO A 607 2.15 -29.34 13.39
N SER A 608 3.41 -29.05 13.69
CA SER A 608 4.00 -27.73 13.44
C SER A 608 3.98 -27.49 11.94
N ASN A 609 3.03 -26.65 11.50
CA ASN A 609 2.78 -26.32 10.11
C ASN A 609 3.95 -25.46 9.55
N PRO A 610 4.73 -25.90 8.53
CA PRO A 610 5.87 -25.13 8.01
C PRO A 610 5.45 -23.95 7.11
N ASN A 611 4.15 -23.79 6.84
CA ASN A 611 3.59 -22.90 5.80
C ASN A 611 3.46 -21.42 6.18
N ARG A 612 4.05 -20.94 7.28
CA ARG A 612 3.93 -19.51 7.66
C ARG A 612 5.30 -18.84 7.61
N SER A 613 5.56 -18.12 6.51
CA SER A 613 6.52 -17.02 6.53
C SER A 613 6.11 -16.10 7.69
N VAL A 614 6.89 -16.09 8.75
CA VAL A 614 6.62 -15.27 9.94
C VAL A 614 6.78 -13.83 9.51
N ALA A 615 5.68 -13.08 9.49
CA ALA A 615 5.69 -11.67 9.12
C ALA A 615 6.66 -10.90 10.00
N SER A 616 7.36 -9.90 9.46
CA SER A 616 8.27 -9.09 10.26
C SER A 616 7.52 -8.44 11.44
N GLN A 617 8.20 -8.30 12.59
CA GLN A 617 7.61 -7.70 13.80
C GLN A 617 7.01 -6.31 13.54
N SER A 618 7.66 -5.53 12.65
CA SER A 618 7.18 -4.25 12.16
C SER A 618 5.87 -4.35 11.38
N THR A 619 5.76 -5.30 10.45
CA THR A 619 4.55 -5.53 9.65
C THR A 619 3.38 -5.95 10.53
N ILE A 620 3.65 -6.79 11.54
CA ILE A 620 2.64 -7.20 12.53
C ILE A 620 2.16 -5.97 13.33
N ALA A 621 3.08 -5.15 13.82
CA ALA A 621 2.75 -3.94 14.56
C ALA A 621 1.98 -2.91 13.71
N GLU A 622 2.34 -2.72 12.45
CA GLU A 622 1.62 -1.84 11.53
C GLU A 622 0.19 -2.31 11.24
N ASN A 623 0.01 -3.61 10.99
CA ASN A 623 -1.32 -4.20 10.78
C ASN A 623 -2.18 -4.11 12.05
N LEU A 624 -1.56 -4.28 13.22
CA LEU A 624 -2.25 -4.11 14.50
C LEU A 624 -2.69 -2.66 14.71
N ASN A 625 -1.80 -1.69 14.50
CA ASN A 625 -2.13 -0.26 14.59
C ASN A 625 -3.25 0.11 13.60
N LEU A 626 -3.21 -0.41 12.37
CA LEU A 626 -4.26 -0.19 11.38
C LEU A 626 -5.61 -0.75 11.84
N LYS A 627 -5.63 -1.98 12.39
CA LYS A 627 -6.84 -2.59 12.95
C LYS A 627 -7.41 -1.78 14.12
N ILE A 628 -6.55 -1.32 15.04
CA ILE A 628 -6.92 -0.48 16.18
C ILE A 628 -7.61 0.80 15.66
N SER A 629 -6.97 1.55 14.76
CA SER A 629 -7.53 2.79 14.22
C SER A 629 -8.87 2.58 13.49
N ILE A 630 -9.00 1.51 12.69
CA ILE A 630 -10.26 1.19 12.00
C ILE A 630 -11.37 0.88 13.00
N LEU A 631 -11.12 0.06 14.03
CA LEU A 631 -12.12 -0.28 15.03
C LEU A 631 -12.55 0.94 15.86
N SER A 632 -11.60 1.78 16.26
CA SER A 632 -11.90 3.01 17.00
C SER A 632 -12.71 4.00 16.17
N ALA A 633 -12.36 4.21 14.91
CA ALA A 633 -13.12 5.05 13.98
C ALA A 633 -14.51 4.46 13.69
N SER A 634 -14.63 3.12 13.59
CA SER A 634 -15.91 2.42 13.39
C SER A 634 -16.85 2.58 14.58
N ALA A 635 -16.34 2.42 15.80
CA ALA A 635 -17.12 2.63 17.01
C ALA A 635 -17.62 4.08 17.11
N TYR A 636 -16.74 5.07 16.92
CA TYR A 636 -17.12 6.49 16.91
C TYR A 636 -18.19 6.80 15.85
N THR A 637 -17.95 6.40 14.60
CA THR A 637 -18.85 6.73 13.49
C THR A 637 -20.21 6.05 13.67
N ALA A 638 -20.25 4.79 14.09
CA ALA A 638 -21.50 4.08 14.38
C ALA A 638 -22.28 4.72 15.54
N LEU A 639 -21.58 5.16 16.60
CA LEU A 639 -22.17 5.87 17.72
C LEU A 639 -22.82 7.18 17.27
N CYS A 640 -22.12 7.99 16.47
CA CYS A 640 -22.66 9.25 15.96
C CYS A 640 -23.85 9.05 15.01
N LEU A 641 -23.90 7.94 14.27
CA LEU A 641 -25.02 7.57 13.39
C LEU A 641 -26.21 6.94 14.14
N GLY A 642 -26.09 6.71 15.46
CA GLY A 642 -27.16 6.12 16.28
C GLY A 642 -27.24 4.58 16.23
N ASP A 643 -26.29 3.90 15.60
CA ASP A 643 -26.20 2.43 15.64
C ASP A 643 -25.38 1.99 16.87
N TYR A 644 -26.04 2.04 18.03
CA TYR A 644 -25.42 1.73 19.32
C TYR A 644 -25.01 0.26 19.47
N VAL A 645 -25.68 -0.66 18.78
CA VAL A 645 -25.38 -2.10 18.86
C VAL A 645 -24.08 -2.40 18.11
N SER A 646 -23.97 -1.94 16.86
CA SER A 646 -22.73 -2.12 16.10
C SER A 646 -21.57 -1.38 16.74
N SER A 647 -21.79 -0.15 17.21
CA SER A 647 -20.77 0.63 17.92
C SER A 647 -20.23 -0.09 19.15
N LEU A 648 -21.12 -0.64 20.00
CA LEU A 648 -20.72 -1.41 21.17
C LEU A 648 -19.90 -2.65 20.79
N ASN A 649 -20.26 -3.34 19.71
CA ASN A 649 -19.49 -4.49 19.21
C ASN A 649 -18.08 -4.09 18.74
N TYR A 650 -17.95 -2.98 18.01
CA TYR A 650 -16.64 -2.46 17.62
C TYR A 650 -15.80 -2.03 18.83
N ALA A 651 -16.40 -1.33 19.80
CA ALA A 651 -15.72 -0.91 21.02
C ALA A 651 -15.25 -2.11 21.86
N LYS A 652 -16.07 -3.16 22.01
CA LYS A 652 -15.66 -4.40 22.69
C LYS A 652 -14.55 -5.13 21.94
N SER A 653 -14.63 -5.19 20.60
CA SER A 653 -13.59 -5.80 19.76
C SER A 653 -12.27 -5.03 19.80
N LEU A 654 -12.32 -3.72 20.01
CA LEU A 654 -11.15 -2.87 20.23
C LEU A 654 -10.52 -3.15 21.60
N LEU A 655 -11.34 -3.18 22.66
CA LEU A 655 -10.89 -3.41 24.03
C LEU A 655 -10.39 -4.85 24.28
N SER A 656 -10.75 -5.81 23.43
CA SER A 656 -10.23 -7.18 23.50
C SER A 656 -8.81 -7.33 22.95
N ILE A 657 -8.23 -6.29 22.34
CA ILE A 657 -6.87 -6.33 21.78
C ILE A 657 -5.84 -6.28 22.92
N LYS A 658 -4.94 -7.28 22.96
CA LYS A 658 -3.79 -7.33 23.89
C LYS A 658 -2.84 -6.16 23.61
N LYS A 659 -2.39 -5.45 24.67
CA LYS A 659 -1.52 -4.25 24.60
C LYS A 659 -2.11 -3.11 23.75
N LEU A 660 -3.36 -2.73 24.04
CA LEU A 660 -4.02 -1.58 23.42
C LEU A 660 -3.40 -0.25 23.92
N PRO A 661 -3.05 0.70 23.03
CA PRO A 661 -2.58 2.03 23.45
C PRO A 661 -3.63 2.78 24.28
N GLY A 662 -3.20 3.52 25.29
CA GLY A 662 -4.09 4.14 26.28
C GLY A 662 -5.10 5.13 25.69
N ALA A 663 -4.73 5.89 24.65
CA ALA A 663 -5.69 6.77 23.98
C ALA A 663 -6.86 5.99 23.34
N HIS A 664 -6.57 4.84 22.74
CA HIS A 664 -7.59 3.98 22.15
C HIS A 664 -8.37 3.19 23.20
N ALA A 665 -7.75 2.84 24.32
CA ALA A 665 -8.43 2.26 25.47
C ALA A 665 -9.43 3.26 26.08
N LEU A 666 -9.03 4.53 26.25
CA LEU A 666 -9.91 5.62 26.67
C LEU A 666 -11.11 5.74 25.73
N LEU A 667 -10.88 5.84 24.42
CA LEU A 667 -11.95 5.93 23.42
C LEU A 667 -12.89 4.72 23.44
N GLY A 668 -12.34 3.50 23.46
CA GLY A 668 -13.14 2.28 23.49
C GLY A 668 -14.05 2.21 24.72
N ASN A 669 -13.53 2.58 25.89
CA ASN A 669 -14.29 2.63 27.14
C ASN A 669 -15.40 3.71 27.10
N LEU A 670 -15.09 4.92 26.64
CA LEU A 670 -16.06 6.00 26.50
C LEU A 670 -17.19 5.63 25.54
N TYR A 671 -16.86 5.12 24.35
CA TYR A 671 -17.85 4.72 23.35
C TYR A 671 -18.71 3.55 23.84
N ALA A 672 -18.11 2.55 24.50
CA ALA A 672 -18.85 1.43 25.07
C ALA A 672 -19.83 1.90 26.16
N ALA A 673 -19.38 2.76 27.08
CA ALA A 673 -20.22 3.30 28.14
C ALA A 673 -21.39 4.12 27.58
N GLU A 674 -21.13 5.00 26.62
CA GLU A 674 -22.18 5.81 25.98
C GLU A 674 -23.21 4.94 25.25
N CYS A 675 -22.77 3.92 24.49
CA CYS A 675 -23.68 2.96 23.85
C CYS A 675 -24.55 2.23 24.89
N LEU A 676 -23.96 1.78 26.00
CA LEU A 676 -24.68 1.07 27.05
C LEU A 676 -25.74 1.96 27.73
N ILE A 677 -25.45 3.25 27.92
CA ILE A 677 -26.43 4.22 28.43
C ILE A 677 -27.62 4.33 27.46
N PHE A 678 -27.37 4.52 26.16
CA PHE A 678 -28.44 4.60 25.15
C PHE A 678 -29.22 3.30 24.96
N LEU A 679 -28.60 2.15 25.25
CA LEU A 679 -29.25 0.84 25.29
C LEU A 679 -29.94 0.53 26.64
N ASN A 680 -30.04 1.52 27.54
CA ASN A 680 -30.63 1.39 28.87
C ASN A 680 -29.98 0.33 29.78
N ARG A 681 -28.68 0.08 29.60
CA ARG A 681 -27.85 -0.86 30.38
C ARG A 681 -26.86 -0.09 31.27
N ILE A 682 -27.41 0.80 32.09
CA ILE A 682 -26.65 1.82 32.83
C ILE A 682 -25.68 1.20 33.85
N GLN A 683 -26.04 0.07 34.49
CA GLN A 683 -25.15 -0.59 35.45
C GLN A 683 -23.84 -1.05 34.78
N GLU A 684 -23.93 -1.63 33.59
CA GLU A 684 -22.75 -2.10 32.85
C GLU A 684 -21.88 -0.93 32.38
N ALA A 685 -22.48 0.23 32.06
CA ALA A 685 -21.72 1.41 31.63
C ALA A 685 -20.72 1.89 32.69
N SER A 686 -21.05 1.75 33.99
CA SER A 686 -20.19 2.16 35.10
C SER A 686 -18.87 1.40 35.17
N GLU A 687 -18.85 0.14 34.70
CA GLU A 687 -17.66 -0.71 34.69
C GLU A 687 -16.59 -0.21 33.71
N TYR A 688 -17.01 0.41 32.60
CA TYR A 688 -16.10 0.95 31.58
C TYR A 688 -15.49 2.31 31.96
N LEU A 689 -16.06 3.03 32.94
CA LEU A 689 -15.67 4.41 33.26
C LEU A 689 -14.74 4.54 34.47
N LYS A 690 -14.16 3.42 34.92
CA LYS A 690 -13.23 3.36 36.06
C LYS A 690 -11.87 3.99 35.70
N PRO A 691 -11.40 5.04 36.40
CA PRO A 691 -10.12 5.70 36.09
C PRO A 691 -8.89 4.78 36.21
N GLU A 692 -8.99 3.69 36.97
CA GLU A 692 -7.93 2.69 37.16
C GLU A 692 -7.62 1.90 35.89
N LEU A 693 -8.54 1.87 34.92
CA LEU A 693 -8.37 1.16 33.65
C LEU A 693 -7.35 1.84 32.72
N LEU A 694 -6.99 3.10 32.99
CA LEU A 694 -6.10 3.89 32.14
C LEU A 694 -4.69 4.00 32.72
N GLN A 695 -3.71 3.49 31.99
CA GLN A 695 -2.29 3.51 32.37
C GLN A 695 -1.52 4.65 31.67
N ASP A 696 -1.78 4.87 30.38
CA ASP A 696 -1.11 5.86 29.54
C ASP A 696 -2.11 6.58 28.61
N VAL A 697 -1.61 7.47 27.75
CA VAL A 697 -2.39 8.16 26.70
C VAL A 697 -1.69 8.04 25.33
N ASP A 698 -0.97 6.95 25.12
CA ASP A 698 -0.26 6.70 23.87
C ASP A 698 -1.26 6.42 22.74
N THR A 699 -0.92 6.90 21.54
CA THR A 699 -1.81 6.86 20.37
C THR A 699 -1.48 5.73 19.41
N PHE A 700 -0.39 4.99 19.60
CA PHE A 700 -0.03 3.86 18.75
C PHE A 700 0.86 2.87 19.51
N VAL A 701 0.87 1.62 19.07
CA VAL A 701 1.83 0.62 19.54
C VAL A 701 3.17 0.95 18.89
N PRO A 702 4.24 1.23 19.66
CA PRO A 702 5.53 1.56 19.09
C PRO A 702 6.06 0.42 18.21
N ILE A 703 6.52 0.77 17.02
CA ILE A 703 7.33 -0.14 16.21
C ILE A 703 8.73 -0.04 16.79
N GLU A 704 9.21 -1.09 17.45
CA GLU A 704 10.60 -1.19 17.90
C GLU A 704 11.52 -1.26 16.67
N THR A 705 11.86 -0.11 16.09
CA THR A 705 13.08 0.00 15.31
C THR A 705 14.23 -0.04 16.31
N GLU A 706 15.04 -1.09 16.29
CA GLU A 706 16.28 -1.26 17.07
C GLU A 706 17.32 -0.16 16.75
N VAL A 707 16.99 1.10 17.05
CA VAL A 707 17.91 2.23 17.01
C VAL A 707 18.51 2.31 18.41
N LEU A 708 19.43 1.40 18.70
CA LEU A 708 20.40 1.61 19.77
C LEU A 708 21.22 2.85 19.39
N ASN A 709 21.00 3.91 20.15
CA ASN A 709 21.65 5.22 20.14
C ASN A 709 20.97 6.29 19.25
N PRO A 710 20.21 7.25 19.83
CA PRO A 710 20.12 8.57 19.24
C PRO A 710 21.56 9.11 19.01
N PRO A 711 21.82 9.82 17.89
CA PRO A 711 23.12 10.42 17.66
C PRO A 711 23.49 11.34 18.83
N LYS A 712 24.76 11.23 19.28
CA LYS A 712 25.35 12.01 20.38
C LYS A 712 24.95 13.49 20.27
N GLU A 713 24.53 14.06 21.41
CA GLU A 713 23.81 15.32 21.60
C GLU A 713 24.48 16.63 21.11
N ASP A 714 25.64 16.62 20.46
CA ASP A 714 26.44 17.84 20.30
C ASP A 714 26.38 18.54 18.94
N SER A 715 25.41 18.23 18.08
CA SER A 715 25.06 19.17 17.00
C SER A 715 23.62 18.98 16.53
N PHE A 716 22.88 20.09 16.44
CA PHE A 716 21.46 20.23 16.07
C PHE A 716 20.44 20.20 17.22
N LYS A 717 20.44 21.29 18.00
CA LYS A 717 19.21 21.84 18.60
C LYS A 717 18.28 22.39 17.51
N GLU A 718 17.68 21.52 16.69
CA GLU A 718 16.59 21.91 15.81
C GLU A 718 15.54 20.80 15.74
N VAL A 719 14.36 21.15 16.27
CA VAL A 719 13.07 20.49 16.14
C VAL A 719 12.91 19.22 16.99
N ASN A 720 12.25 19.44 18.12
CA ASN A 720 11.67 18.44 19.01
C ASN A 720 10.64 17.60 18.22
N ASP A 721 11.09 16.54 17.55
CA ASP A 721 10.34 15.71 16.59
C ASP A 721 9.07 15.05 17.17
N ASN A 722 8.92 15.02 18.49
CA ASN A 722 7.72 14.52 19.17
C ASN A 722 6.66 15.60 19.46
N LYS A 723 6.94 16.89 19.20
CA LYS A 723 5.99 17.99 19.48
C LYS A 723 4.85 18.03 18.45
N SER A 724 5.16 17.86 17.15
CA SER A 724 4.15 18.00 16.07
C SER A 724 3.08 16.88 16.04
N ILE A 725 3.41 15.68 16.56
CA ILE A 725 2.45 14.57 16.69
C ILE A 725 1.65 14.68 17.99
N LYS A 726 2.29 15.08 19.10
CA LYS A 726 1.62 15.28 20.39
C LYS A 726 0.59 16.41 20.39
N ASP A 727 0.73 17.40 19.51
CA ASP A 727 -0.22 18.51 19.40
C ASP A 727 -1.52 18.16 18.66
N ARG A 728 -1.64 16.95 18.06
CA ARG A 728 -2.80 16.56 17.22
C ARG A 728 -3.88 15.75 17.93
N TRP A 729 -3.57 15.16 19.07
CA TRP A 729 -4.50 14.38 19.88
C TRP A 729 -4.77 15.11 21.19
N TYR A 730 -6.00 15.02 21.68
CA TYR A 730 -6.37 15.56 22.98
C TYR A 730 -7.36 14.61 23.66
N PRO A 731 -7.15 14.25 24.94
CA PRO A 731 -6.19 14.83 25.90
C PRO A 731 -4.75 14.34 25.73
N THR A 732 -3.77 15.18 26.12
CA THR A 732 -2.32 14.88 25.99
C THR A 732 -1.69 14.31 27.27
N ASN A 733 -2.44 14.27 28.38
CA ASN A 733 -1.96 13.75 29.66
C ASN A 733 -2.99 12.83 30.33
N VAL A 734 -2.50 11.94 31.19
CA VAL A 734 -3.30 10.91 31.85
C VAL A 734 -4.27 11.51 32.86
N GLN A 735 -3.91 12.61 33.53
CA GLN A 735 -4.72 13.29 34.54
C GLN A 735 -6.03 13.81 33.93
N THR A 736 -5.94 14.51 32.80
CA THR A 736 -7.08 15.01 32.02
C THR A 736 -7.93 13.85 31.50
N ALA A 737 -7.30 12.78 31.00
CA ALA A 737 -8.02 11.59 30.56
C ALA A 737 -8.80 10.91 31.69
N LYS A 738 -8.22 10.81 32.89
CA LYS A 738 -8.91 10.32 34.10
C LYS A 738 -10.04 11.26 34.54
N ALA A 739 -9.85 12.58 34.43
CA ALA A 739 -10.91 13.54 34.72
C ALA A 739 -12.10 13.39 33.75
N ILE A 740 -11.86 13.09 32.47
CA ILE A 740 -12.91 12.79 31.48
C ILE A 740 -13.67 11.52 31.87
N LEU A 741 -12.98 10.45 32.26
CA LEU A 741 -13.64 9.20 32.73
C LEU A 741 -14.49 9.45 33.97
N SER A 742 -13.94 10.13 34.98
CA SER A 742 -14.66 10.48 36.22
C SER A 742 -15.86 11.39 35.97
N TYR A 743 -15.74 12.34 35.05
CA TYR A 743 -16.87 13.17 34.62
C TYR A 743 -17.99 12.33 34.00
N ASN A 744 -17.67 11.45 33.05
CA ASN A 744 -18.66 10.57 32.44
C ASN A 744 -19.25 9.59 33.46
N LEU A 745 -18.48 9.15 34.46
CA LEU A 745 -19.00 8.34 35.56
C LEU A 745 -20.02 9.13 36.40
N ALA A 746 -19.78 10.42 36.66
CA ALA A 746 -20.77 11.28 37.30
C ALA A 746 -22.05 11.40 36.46
N VAL A 747 -21.94 11.49 35.12
CA VAL A 747 -23.10 11.45 34.21
C VAL A 747 -23.90 10.15 34.38
N VAL A 748 -23.22 8.99 34.45
CA VAL A 748 -23.90 7.69 34.68
C VAL A 748 -24.70 7.70 35.99
N TYR A 749 -24.14 8.19 37.09
CA TYR A 749 -24.87 8.31 38.36
C TYR A 749 -26.06 9.27 38.27
N ALA A 750 -25.92 10.40 37.56
CA ALA A 750 -27.01 11.34 37.36
C ALA A 750 -28.16 10.72 36.55
N VAL A 751 -27.86 9.99 35.47
CA VAL A 751 -28.86 9.28 34.66
C VAL A 751 -29.55 8.16 35.46
N LYS A 752 -28.83 7.51 36.37
CA LYS A 752 -29.38 6.51 37.30
C LYS A 752 -30.28 7.12 38.38
N GLY A 753 -30.24 8.44 38.57
CA GLY A 753 -30.97 9.16 39.64
C GLY A 753 -30.22 9.25 40.97
N GLU A 754 -28.97 8.79 41.05
CA GLU A 754 -28.12 8.92 42.25
C GLU A 754 -27.41 10.28 42.27
N LEU A 755 -28.19 11.35 42.42
CA LEU A 755 -27.75 12.74 42.23
C LEU A 755 -26.68 13.17 43.23
N GLU A 756 -26.77 12.74 44.50
CA GLU A 756 -25.79 13.10 45.53
C GLU A 756 -24.41 12.52 45.22
N LYS A 757 -24.34 11.25 44.79
CA LYS A 757 -23.08 10.61 44.39
C LYS A 757 -22.51 11.25 43.13
N SER A 758 -23.37 11.56 42.16
CA SER A 758 -22.98 12.30 40.96
C SER A 758 -22.34 13.65 41.33
N GLY A 759 -22.97 14.41 42.23
CA GLY A 759 -22.46 15.69 42.71
C GLY A 759 -21.11 15.58 43.44
N GLN A 760 -20.93 14.54 44.27
CA GLN A 760 -19.65 14.29 44.96
C GLN A 760 -18.51 14.03 43.98
N ILE A 761 -18.70 13.14 43.00
CA ILE A 761 -17.70 12.84 41.97
C ILE A 761 -17.42 14.08 41.13
N LEU A 762 -18.46 14.83 40.74
CA LEU A 762 -18.31 16.04 39.94
C LEU A 762 -17.51 17.12 40.68
N LYS A 763 -17.72 17.27 41.99
CA LYS A 763 -16.94 18.16 42.86
C LYS A 763 -15.48 17.74 42.93
N GLN A 764 -15.20 16.43 43.01
CA GLN A 764 -13.83 15.90 42.96
C GLN A 764 -13.15 16.24 41.63
N VAL A 765 -13.84 16.03 40.50
CA VAL A 765 -13.34 16.40 39.16
C VAL A 765 -13.05 17.90 39.08
N TRP A 766 -13.97 18.75 39.53
CA TRP A 766 -13.77 20.19 39.52
C TRP A 766 -12.60 20.66 40.40
N THR A 767 -12.43 20.05 41.57
CA THR A 767 -11.34 20.37 42.50
C THR A 767 -9.99 19.90 41.97
N SER A 768 -9.96 18.85 41.15
CA SER A 768 -8.74 18.35 40.50
C SER A 768 -8.23 19.25 39.36
N LYS A 769 -9.03 20.25 38.94
CA LYS A 769 -8.67 21.19 37.88
C LYS A 769 -7.39 21.95 38.26
N SER A 770 -6.37 21.82 37.42
CA SER A 770 -5.06 22.46 37.61
C SER A 770 -4.49 22.85 36.23
N PRO A 771 -3.38 23.61 36.14
CA PRO A 771 -2.72 23.88 34.86
C PRO A 771 -2.32 22.62 34.06
N GLU A 772 -2.26 21.45 34.74
CA GLU A 772 -1.90 20.16 34.15
C GLU A 772 -3.11 19.23 33.94
N CYS A 773 -4.27 19.58 34.50
CA CYS A 773 -5.50 18.79 34.44
C CYS A 773 -6.65 19.66 33.96
N ASP A 774 -6.99 19.48 32.69
CA ASP A 774 -8.11 20.18 32.07
C ASP A 774 -9.42 19.45 32.36
N VAL A 775 -10.51 20.22 32.36
CA VAL A 775 -11.86 19.71 32.63
C VAL A 775 -12.82 20.27 31.57
N PRO A 776 -13.72 19.46 30.99
CA PRO A 776 -14.61 19.93 29.93
C PRO A 776 -15.67 20.90 30.49
N ILE A 777 -16.11 21.83 29.64
CA ILE A 777 -17.18 22.80 29.97
C ILE A 777 -18.47 22.13 30.45
N HIS A 778 -18.73 20.90 29.99
CA HIS A 778 -19.90 20.10 30.33
C HIS A 778 -20.03 19.79 31.82
N VAL A 779 -18.94 19.89 32.61
CA VAL A 779 -19.00 19.78 34.07
C VAL A 779 -19.92 20.84 34.68
N ILE A 780 -19.91 22.07 34.14
CA ILE A 780 -20.78 23.15 34.65
C ILE A 780 -22.25 22.84 34.34
N MET A 781 -22.54 22.32 33.16
CA MET A 781 -23.91 21.93 32.77
C MET A 781 -24.45 20.80 33.64
N LEU A 782 -23.61 19.79 33.93
CA LEU A 782 -24.01 18.70 34.81
C LEU A 782 -24.25 19.20 36.25
N ALA A 783 -23.41 20.11 36.75
CA ALA A 783 -23.60 20.71 38.07
C ALA A 783 -24.93 21.47 38.14
N LEU A 784 -25.25 22.30 37.12
CA LEU A 784 -26.53 22.98 37.03
C LEU A 784 -27.71 22.00 37.01
N TYR A 785 -27.61 20.92 36.23
CA TYR A 785 -28.64 19.89 36.18
C TYR A 785 -28.88 19.25 37.56
N ILE A 786 -27.81 18.84 38.26
CA ILE A 786 -27.89 18.21 39.58
C ILE A 786 -28.54 19.17 40.60
N GLU A 787 -28.06 20.41 40.70
CA GLU A 787 -28.60 21.39 41.66
C GLU A 787 -30.07 21.71 41.39
N LEU A 788 -30.49 21.77 40.11
CA LEU A 788 -31.88 21.98 39.75
C LEU A 788 -32.76 20.77 40.10
N GLN A 789 -32.30 19.55 39.85
CA GLN A 789 -33.02 18.32 40.20
C GLN A 789 -33.15 18.14 41.72
N LEU A 790 -32.15 18.58 42.50
CA LEU A 790 -32.18 18.59 43.96
C LEU A 790 -33.03 19.74 44.55
N GLY A 791 -33.51 20.68 43.72
CA GLY A 791 -34.31 21.82 44.16
C GLY A 791 -33.50 23.00 44.73
N HIS A 792 -32.17 23.00 44.59
CA HIS A 792 -31.28 24.07 45.06
C HIS A 792 -31.21 25.26 44.08
N ILE A 793 -32.36 25.91 43.87
CA ILE A 793 -32.53 26.95 42.85
C ILE A 793 -31.55 28.14 43.05
N GLU A 794 -31.27 28.54 44.29
CA GLU A 794 -30.38 29.67 44.56
C GLU A 794 -28.91 29.35 44.21
N VAL A 795 -28.47 28.12 44.42
CA VAL A 795 -27.13 27.65 44.03
C VAL A 795 -27.01 27.65 42.51
N ALA A 796 -28.02 27.11 41.81
CA ALA A 796 -28.08 27.13 40.35
C ALA A 796 -28.04 28.57 39.79
N ARG A 797 -28.77 29.51 40.39
CA ARG A 797 -28.72 30.94 40.01
C ARG A 797 -27.34 31.55 40.23
N SER A 798 -26.66 31.21 41.32
CA SER A 798 -25.30 31.67 41.60
C SER A 798 -24.31 31.17 40.54
N LEU A 799 -24.39 29.87 40.19
CA LEU A 799 -23.57 29.25 39.15
C LEU A 799 -23.79 29.92 37.78
N ILE A 800 -25.04 30.18 37.40
CA ILE A 800 -25.34 30.91 36.16
C ILE A 800 -24.69 32.29 36.21
N LYS A 801 -24.90 33.09 37.26
CA LYS A 801 -24.30 34.43 37.37
C LYS A 801 -22.77 34.41 37.29
N GLN A 802 -22.13 33.47 37.99
CA GLN A 802 -20.68 33.33 38.01
C GLN A 802 -20.10 33.00 36.62
N HIS A 803 -20.80 32.18 35.85
CA HIS A 803 -20.32 31.68 34.57
C HIS A 803 -20.87 32.42 33.34
N SER A 804 -21.96 33.19 33.47
CA SER A 804 -22.56 33.98 32.39
C SER A 804 -22.24 35.48 32.45
N CYS A 805 -21.88 36.03 33.62
CA CYS A 805 -21.77 37.48 33.82
C CYS A 805 -20.32 38.02 33.82
N SER A 806 -19.31 37.14 33.77
CA SER A 806 -17.88 37.53 33.77
C SER A 806 -17.39 38.18 32.47
N THR A 807 -18.22 38.29 31.43
CA THR A 807 -17.89 38.98 30.16
C THR A 807 -18.31 40.45 30.12
N VAL A 808 -19.16 40.92 31.05
CA VAL A 808 -19.67 42.31 31.00
C VAL A 808 -18.77 43.30 31.75
N THR A 809 -17.93 42.83 32.69
CA THR A 809 -17.14 43.72 33.55
C THR A 809 -15.79 44.16 32.96
N GLN A 810 -15.34 43.62 31.83
CA GLN A 810 -14.07 44.01 31.20
C GLN A 810 -14.19 45.03 30.06
N GLN A 811 -15.40 45.43 29.64
CA GLN A 811 -15.59 46.47 28.63
C GLN A 811 -15.83 47.88 29.20
N TYR A 812 -15.78 48.07 30.52
CA TYR A 812 -15.99 49.38 31.17
C TYR A 812 -14.74 49.91 31.91
N GLN A 813 -13.55 49.38 31.64
CA GLN A 813 -12.28 49.89 32.17
C GLN A 813 -11.18 50.06 31.09
N ALA A 814 -11.56 50.47 29.89
CA ALA A 814 -10.62 50.99 28.88
C ALA A 814 -11.05 52.38 28.44
#